data_AF-A0A7S3BNG6-F1
#
_entry.id   AF-A0A7S3BNG6-F1
#
_cell.length_a   1.000
_cell.length_b   1.000
_cell.length_c   1.000
_cell.angle_alpha   90.00
_cell.angle_beta   90.00
_cell.angle_gamma   90.00
#
_symmetry.space_group_name_H-M   'P 1'
#
loop_
_entity.id
_entity.type
_entity.pdbx_description
1 polymer ?
#
loop_
_entity_poly.entity_id
_entity_poly.type
_entity_poly.pdbx_seq_one_letter_code
_entity_poly.pdbx_strand_id
1 'polypeptide(L)'
;QSATCSAGNFTSQGRALVTLSIGKRSHFSIVRVTMEAFAKRTGASFHVVNSYGHPSLAKWNETLRSGSNSHFMKLPMLQWFLDIFAQVLFVDDDILFSPYAPDLFATVPCHKVGAVVESVHTQGWHTMHGRQLCDIYKLSKEVPEVCAPAAVKSIRIFNSGVMLLSQAHRSMLDGWDRQPLECRILCDQLYMNAMLHKERVCLQDLGTAFNLPGTQVRKLLTSTTKQRTASPEGDLTGSPISDACIAHLTVLPAKIQSSHYLIHRSLTHRDVLQCANGHVDIDRKVMLAKLPALEYDISKHWCKGSKSCRVILPSAKAHNAGITPTPAPALPMLPASTSDRSTCASMAAAAGEPISEAVGTASAVMSNLTTSELPPAALKTMQRAASLAWDCKTVILLFGTSDFMDLALNWAQASTRIRIRNFVLVAMDRKLGAILSRFRAPPGLLLPRVASNDVLITKLNVIGERQRFGLRVLEAGFNVLFADLDAIFLKSPAPILADGDFIGERIWGRPTSVVKKWGAAICTGFYFVRSTPRTIKIFQRTHFMISTKRHRMPRWQASDQWAINHAIDDHVVEWEPGSRQRMAGIESFSSKFYDNSSHVGYTQSQRSKFVVLPHNAVARSCPILKYGSIQPPAKERGERKKWSIWQHLLRNAYALHCFPPHSMPCPGLRHGEKGCDKSVIMGSKVHIHGEVAFDKQQGLWFMREGWEQAVLAPATANFDEWLASQYNGLIPGQGVAGVLSGK
;
A
#
# COMPACT_ATOMS: atom_id res chain seq x y z
N GLN A 1 -20.39 -5.93 5.12
CA GLN A 1 -20.53 -4.46 5.08
C GLN A 1 -19.20 -3.90 4.60
N SER A 2 -19.11 -3.49 3.34
CA SER A 2 -18.20 -2.40 2.98
C SER A 2 -18.44 -1.31 4.03
N ALA A 3 -17.39 -0.68 4.56
CA ALA A 3 -17.59 0.49 5.40
C ALA A 3 -18.14 1.61 4.52
N THR A 4 -19.40 1.50 4.12
CA THR A 4 -20.23 2.65 3.79
C THR A 4 -20.00 3.64 4.92
N CYS A 5 -19.91 4.93 4.60
CA CYS A 5 -20.03 6.00 5.58
C CYS A 5 -21.47 5.90 6.15
N SER A 6 -21.78 4.83 6.87
CA SER A 6 -23.06 4.60 7.52
C SER A 6 -23.06 5.57 8.67
N ALA A 7 -23.95 6.55 8.58
CA ALA A 7 -24.22 7.55 9.60
C ALA A 7 -24.38 6.86 10.95
N GLY A 8 -23.29 6.77 11.72
CA GLY A 8 -23.35 6.22 13.06
C GLY A 8 -23.96 7.27 13.95
N ASN A 9 -25.26 7.21 14.27
CA ASN A 9 -26.00 8.13 15.16
C ASN A 9 -25.82 9.66 14.95
N PHE A 10 -25.03 10.10 13.98
CA PHE A 10 -24.87 11.50 13.64
C PHE A 10 -26.02 11.92 12.74
N THR A 11 -26.58 13.10 13.01
CA THR A 11 -27.54 13.82 12.16
C THR A 11 -26.92 14.28 10.83
N SER A 12 -25.80 13.69 10.41
CA SER A 12 -24.98 14.14 9.29
C SER A 12 -25.75 14.07 8.00
N GLN A 13 -25.83 15.19 7.29
CA GLN A 13 -26.30 15.27 5.92
C GLN A 13 -25.36 14.48 4.99
N GLY A 14 -25.83 14.06 3.83
CA GLY A 14 -25.16 13.11 2.92
C GLY A 14 -23.75 13.52 2.45
N ARG A 15 -23.62 13.88 1.17
CA ARG A 15 -22.35 14.20 0.50
C ARG A 15 -22.34 15.68 0.11
N ALA A 16 -21.21 16.35 0.23
CA ALA A 16 -21.07 17.75 -0.20
C ALA A 16 -19.90 17.94 -1.19
N LEU A 17 -20.14 18.70 -2.25
CA LEU A 17 -19.10 19.33 -3.08
C LEU A 17 -18.93 20.78 -2.62
N VAL A 18 -17.74 21.14 -2.16
CA VAL A 18 -17.45 22.43 -1.54
C VAL A 18 -16.34 23.15 -2.28
N THR A 19 -16.51 24.44 -2.55
CA THR A 19 -15.49 25.31 -3.16
C THR A 19 -15.41 26.65 -2.43
N LEU A 20 -14.21 27.23 -2.36
CA LEU A 20 -13.94 28.56 -1.79
C LEU A 20 -13.65 29.54 -2.93
N SER A 21 -14.56 30.50 -3.19
CA SER A 21 -14.39 31.49 -4.26
C SER A 21 -14.82 32.88 -3.77
N ILE A 22 -13.94 33.54 -3.03
CA ILE A 22 -14.20 34.88 -2.49
C ILE A 22 -13.84 35.96 -3.51
N GLY A 23 -14.74 36.92 -3.67
CA GLY A 23 -14.61 38.05 -4.58
C GLY A 23 -15.04 37.76 -6.02
N LYS A 24 -14.86 38.74 -6.92
CA LYS A 24 -15.28 38.60 -8.32
C LYS A 24 -14.25 37.81 -9.12
N ARG A 25 -14.48 36.50 -9.28
CA ARG A 25 -13.63 35.57 -10.05
C ARG A 25 -14.31 35.19 -11.37
N SER A 26 -13.93 35.83 -12.47
CA SER A 26 -14.64 35.67 -13.76
C SER A 26 -14.64 34.22 -14.29
N HIS A 27 -13.55 33.48 -14.13
CA HIS A 27 -13.45 32.06 -14.50
C HIS A 27 -14.38 31.15 -13.68
N PHE A 28 -14.74 31.54 -12.46
CA PHE A 28 -15.61 30.72 -11.60
C PHE A 28 -16.99 30.49 -12.24
N SER A 29 -17.50 31.48 -12.99
CA SER A 29 -18.76 31.34 -13.73
C SER A 29 -18.81 30.14 -14.69
N ILE A 30 -17.66 29.75 -15.24
CA ILE A 30 -17.54 28.62 -16.16
C ILE A 30 -17.39 27.31 -15.38
N VAL A 31 -16.41 27.24 -14.46
CA VAL A 31 -16.14 25.99 -13.75
C VAL A 31 -17.31 25.58 -12.86
N ARG A 32 -18.05 26.56 -12.31
CA ARG A 32 -19.28 26.33 -11.54
C ARG A 32 -20.31 25.50 -12.30
N VAL A 33 -20.46 25.69 -13.62
CA VAL A 33 -21.38 24.89 -14.45
C VAL A 33 -21.04 23.40 -14.37
N THR A 34 -19.74 23.07 -14.42
CA THR A 34 -19.28 21.68 -14.34
C THR A 34 -19.40 21.09 -12.92
N MET A 35 -19.16 21.90 -11.89
CA MET A 35 -19.33 21.51 -10.49
C MET A 35 -20.79 21.22 -10.15
N GLU A 36 -21.73 22.10 -10.57
CA GLU A 36 -23.16 21.89 -10.38
C GLU A 36 -23.65 20.62 -11.07
N ALA A 37 -23.20 20.36 -12.31
CA ALA A 37 -23.54 19.16 -13.05
C ALA A 37 -23.02 17.89 -12.33
N PHE A 38 -21.76 17.92 -11.86
CA PHE A 38 -21.18 16.82 -11.10
C PHE A 38 -21.94 16.55 -9.79
N ALA A 39 -22.22 17.59 -9.01
CA ALA A 39 -22.93 17.48 -7.74
C ALA A 39 -24.34 16.92 -7.92
N LYS A 40 -25.09 17.44 -8.90
CA LYS A 40 -26.43 16.94 -9.25
C LYS A 40 -26.40 15.45 -9.60
N ARG A 41 -25.45 15.02 -10.44
CA ARG A 41 -25.33 13.63 -10.86
C ARG A 41 -24.96 12.68 -9.71
N THR A 42 -24.10 13.12 -8.80
CA THR A 42 -23.59 12.30 -7.69
C THR A 42 -24.49 12.34 -6.45
N GLY A 43 -25.59 13.10 -6.50
CA GLY A 43 -26.49 13.31 -5.36
C GLY A 43 -25.83 14.11 -4.23
N ALA A 44 -24.79 14.89 -4.52
CA ALA A 44 -24.10 15.72 -3.54
C ALA A 44 -24.70 17.14 -3.49
N SER A 45 -24.74 17.73 -2.30
CA SER A 45 -25.06 19.14 -2.10
C SER A 45 -23.90 20.01 -2.57
N PHE A 46 -24.15 21.02 -3.39
CA PHE A 46 -23.11 21.93 -3.87
C PHE A 46 -23.09 23.21 -3.04
N HIS A 47 -21.93 23.52 -2.45
CA HIS A 47 -21.73 24.68 -1.59
C HIS A 47 -20.59 25.56 -2.10
N VAL A 48 -20.86 26.85 -2.19
CA VAL A 48 -19.87 27.88 -2.58
C VAL A 48 -19.68 28.83 -1.42
N VAL A 49 -18.49 28.83 -0.83
CA VAL A 49 -18.09 29.83 0.17
C VAL A 49 -17.53 31.04 -0.56
N ASN A 50 -18.34 32.08 -0.71
CA ASN A 50 -18.02 33.25 -1.55
C ASN A 50 -17.90 34.58 -0.81
N SER A 51 -18.06 34.58 0.52
CA SER A 51 -17.94 35.77 1.35
C SER A 51 -17.20 35.43 2.64
N TYR A 52 -16.49 36.42 3.20
CA TYR A 52 -15.85 36.29 4.51
C TYR A 52 -16.89 36.10 5.63
N GLY A 53 -18.12 36.56 5.46
CA GLY A 53 -19.21 36.38 6.44
C GLY A 53 -19.86 34.99 6.46
N HIS A 54 -19.39 34.05 5.64
CA HIS A 54 -19.94 32.69 5.63
C HIS A 54 -19.71 31.99 6.99
N PRO A 55 -20.70 31.26 7.55
CA PRO A 55 -20.58 30.64 8.87
C PRO A 55 -19.37 29.72 9.04
N SER A 56 -18.99 29.00 7.98
CA SER A 56 -17.80 28.13 7.98
C SER A 56 -16.47 28.87 8.16
N LEU A 57 -16.47 30.20 8.07
CA LEU A 57 -15.32 31.08 8.25
C LEU A 57 -15.43 31.93 9.53
N ALA A 58 -16.47 31.78 10.34
CA ALA A 58 -16.64 32.54 11.59
C ALA A 58 -15.41 32.40 12.49
N LYS A 59 -14.95 31.16 12.72
CA LYS A 59 -13.75 30.87 13.51
C LYS A 59 -12.49 31.49 12.91
N TRP A 60 -12.35 31.49 11.57
CA TRP A 60 -11.24 32.16 10.90
C TRP A 60 -11.20 33.65 11.21
N ASN A 61 -12.36 34.31 11.09
CA ASN A 61 -12.50 35.74 11.34
C ASN A 61 -12.25 36.09 12.82
N GLU A 62 -12.68 35.26 13.76
CA GLU A 62 -12.39 35.43 15.19
C GLU A 62 -10.90 35.31 15.48
N THR A 63 -10.23 34.35 14.84
CA THR A 63 -8.79 34.10 15.05
C THR A 63 -7.88 35.12 14.39
N LEU A 64 -8.41 36.17 13.72
CA LEU A 64 -7.66 37.22 13.03
C LEU A 64 -6.59 37.86 13.95
N ARG A 65 -5.44 37.21 14.04
CA ARG A 65 -4.14 37.83 14.21
C ARG A 65 -3.94 38.60 12.93
N SER A 66 -4.19 39.90 12.96
CA SER A 66 -3.98 40.85 11.86
C SER A 66 -2.72 40.48 11.05
N GLY A 67 -2.89 39.84 9.89
CA GLY A 67 -1.77 39.38 9.02
C GLY A 67 -1.82 37.91 8.55
N SER A 68 -2.77 37.08 8.98
CA SER A 68 -2.85 35.66 8.56
C SER A 68 -3.13 35.49 7.06
N ASN A 69 -2.40 34.56 6.42
CA ASN A 69 -2.49 34.30 4.99
C ASN A 69 -3.81 33.59 4.60
N SER A 70 -4.55 34.18 3.64
CA SER A 70 -5.81 33.64 3.10
C SER A 70 -5.73 32.20 2.57
N HIS A 71 -4.52 31.69 2.27
CA HIS A 71 -4.33 30.30 1.85
C HIS A 71 -4.86 29.28 2.87
N PHE A 72 -4.89 29.61 4.17
CA PHE A 72 -5.35 28.68 5.21
C PHE A 72 -6.86 28.72 5.49
N MET A 73 -7.64 29.56 4.79
CA MET A 73 -9.10 29.63 4.98
C MET A 73 -9.82 28.29 4.71
N LYS A 74 -9.20 27.39 3.94
CA LYS A 74 -9.70 26.03 3.72
C LYS A 74 -9.84 25.24 5.01
N LEU A 75 -8.96 25.43 6.00
CA LEU A 75 -8.92 24.60 7.20
C LEU A 75 -10.19 24.72 8.07
N PRO A 76 -10.59 25.91 8.55
CA PRO A 76 -11.85 26.08 9.30
C PRO A 76 -13.08 25.73 8.47
N MET A 77 -13.05 26.05 7.17
CA MET A 77 -14.16 25.71 6.28
C MET A 77 -14.37 24.20 6.18
N LEU A 78 -13.31 23.42 5.92
CA LEU A 78 -13.39 21.96 5.86
C LEU A 78 -13.84 21.38 7.20
N GLN A 79 -13.35 21.94 8.31
CA GLN A 79 -13.73 21.53 9.65
C GLN A 79 -15.25 21.68 9.86
N TRP A 80 -15.81 22.84 9.50
CA TRP A 80 -17.24 23.09 9.58
C TRP A 80 -18.08 22.16 8.69
N PHE A 81 -17.66 21.96 7.43
CA PHE A 81 -18.39 21.07 6.51
C PHE A 81 -18.32 19.60 6.93
N LEU A 82 -17.21 19.14 7.49
CA LEU A 82 -17.10 17.78 8.02
C LEU A 82 -17.98 17.59 9.27
N ASP A 83 -18.23 18.62 10.06
CA ASP A 83 -19.17 18.53 11.19
C ASP A 83 -20.63 18.31 10.73
N ILE A 84 -20.96 18.65 9.49
CA ILE A 84 -22.33 18.56 8.94
C ILE A 84 -22.50 17.38 7.97
N PHE A 85 -21.51 17.12 7.12
CA PHE A 85 -21.60 16.15 6.04
C PHE A 85 -20.74 14.92 6.31
N ALA A 86 -21.24 13.74 5.94
CA ALA A 86 -20.49 12.49 6.08
C ALA A 86 -19.24 12.46 5.18
N GLN A 87 -19.33 13.04 3.97
CA GLN A 87 -18.22 13.20 3.04
C GLN A 87 -18.22 14.59 2.39
N VAL A 88 -17.02 15.15 2.22
CA VAL A 88 -16.79 16.46 1.62
C VAL A 88 -15.74 16.32 0.51
N LEU A 89 -16.15 16.54 -0.73
CA LEU A 89 -15.26 16.77 -1.86
C LEU A 89 -14.96 18.27 -1.93
N PHE A 90 -13.78 18.66 -1.50
CA PHE A 90 -13.27 20.00 -1.69
C PHE A 90 -12.59 20.15 -3.04
N VAL A 91 -12.88 21.26 -3.70
CA VAL A 91 -12.20 21.68 -4.93
C VAL A 91 -11.85 23.17 -4.88
N ASP A 92 -10.69 23.53 -5.43
CA ASP A 92 -10.34 24.93 -5.67
C ASP A 92 -11.26 25.55 -6.74
N ASP A 93 -11.40 26.88 -6.71
CA ASP A 93 -12.32 27.60 -7.61
C ASP A 93 -11.81 27.71 -9.07
N ASP A 94 -10.65 27.13 -9.36
CA ASP A 94 -10.07 26.97 -10.68
C ASP A 94 -10.01 25.50 -11.15
N ILE A 95 -10.75 24.62 -10.49
CA ILE A 95 -10.95 23.23 -10.89
C ILE A 95 -12.07 23.11 -11.92
N LEU A 96 -11.76 22.54 -13.09
CA LEU A 96 -12.73 22.19 -14.13
C LEU A 96 -13.01 20.69 -14.12
N PHE A 97 -14.27 20.30 -13.93
CA PHE A 97 -14.69 18.91 -14.03
C PHE A 97 -14.95 18.53 -15.48
N SER A 98 -14.50 17.33 -15.86
CA SER A 98 -15.04 16.62 -17.02
C SER A 98 -16.54 16.40 -16.81
N PRO A 99 -17.38 16.64 -17.84
CA PRO A 99 -18.77 16.20 -17.84
C PRO A 99 -18.93 14.71 -17.55
N TYR A 100 -17.91 13.88 -17.75
CA TYR A 100 -17.94 12.41 -17.63
C TYR A 100 -17.21 11.90 -16.38
N ALA A 101 -16.75 12.78 -15.48
CA ALA A 101 -16.03 12.36 -14.27
C ALA A 101 -16.85 11.35 -13.42
N PRO A 102 -16.27 10.25 -12.94
CA PRO A 102 -17.00 9.26 -12.13
C PRO A 102 -17.35 9.82 -10.75
N ASP A 103 -18.28 9.16 -10.05
CA ASP A 103 -18.62 9.49 -8.67
C ASP A 103 -17.42 9.21 -7.74
N LEU A 104 -16.66 10.26 -7.41
CA LEU A 104 -15.53 10.17 -6.48
C LEU A 104 -15.95 9.75 -5.06
N PHE A 105 -17.19 10.05 -4.63
CA PHE A 105 -17.67 9.65 -3.32
C PHE A 105 -17.80 8.13 -3.19
N ALA A 106 -18.05 7.44 -4.31
CA ALA A 106 -18.14 5.99 -4.36
C ALA A 106 -16.77 5.29 -4.45
N THR A 107 -15.73 5.98 -4.96
CA THR A 107 -14.42 5.36 -5.22
C THR A 107 -13.45 5.47 -4.04
N VAL A 108 -13.59 6.49 -3.20
CA VAL A 108 -12.68 6.72 -2.06
C VAL A 108 -13.29 6.15 -0.77
N PRO A 109 -12.65 5.16 -0.12
CA PRO A 109 -13.11 4.66 1.16
C PRO A 109 -13.13 5.75 2.24
N CYS A 110 -14.14 5.73 3.12
CA CYS A 110 -14.35 6.78 4.13
C CYS A 110 -13.17 7.01 5.07
N HIS A 111 -12.34 6.01 5.33
CA HIS A 111 -11.15 6.10 6.20
C HIS A 111 -9.89 6.56 5.45
N LYS A 112 -10.01 6.95 4.18
CA LYS A 112 -8.92 7.48 3.36
C LYS A 112 -9.26 8.87 2.86
N VAL A 113 -8.27 9.76 2.86
CA VAL A 113 -8.32 11.00 2.09
C VAL A 113 -8.08 10.65 0.63
N GLY A 114 -8.98 11.07 -0.26
CA GLY A 114 -8.77 10.97 -1.71
C GLY A 114 -8.14 12.25 -2.22
N ALA A 115 -6.93 12.21 -2.75
CA ALA A 115 -6.32 13.36 -3.41
C ALA A 115 -5.32 12.89 -4.47
N VAL A 116 -4.85 13.80 -5.33
CA VAL A 116 -3.82 13.45 -6.32
C VAL A 116 -2.44 13.63 -5.71
N VAL A 117 -1.65 12.56 -5.71
CA VAL A 117 -0.24 12.61 -5.33
C VAL A 117 0.55 13.27 -6.45
N GLU A 118 1.30 14.32 -6.13
CA GLU A 118 2.17 14.98 -7.09
C GLU A 118 3.32 14.03 -7.49
N SER A 119 3.70 14.06 -8.77
CA SER A 119 4.78 13.21 -9.27
C SER A 119 6.10 13.58 -8.60
N VAL A 120 6.90 12.59 -8.19
CA VAL A 120 8.22 12.82 -7.59
C VAL A 120 9.11 13.63 -8.53
N HIS A 121 9.46 14.84 -8.12
CA HIS A 121 10.32 15.71 -8.90
C HIS A 121 11.80 15.34 -8.68
N THR A 122 12.53 15.09 -9.77
CA THR A 122 13.95 14.68 -9.72
C THR A 122 14.86 15.74 -9.11
N GLN A 123 14.47 17.02 -9.15
CA GLN A 123 15.24 18.15 -8.58
C GLN A 123 15.14 18.26 -7.04
N GLY A 124 14.66 17.24 -6.33
CA GLY A 124 14.62 17.23 -4.86
C GLY A 124 13.55 18.14 -4.24
N TRP A 125 12.61 18.66 -5.03
CA TRP A 125 11.53 19.54 -4.58
C TRP A 125 10.69 18.89 -3.47
N HIS A 126 10.32 17.60 -3.60
CA HIS A 126 9.63 16.85 -2.53
C HIS A 126 10.49 16.66 -1.29
N THR A 127 11.81 16.49 -1.44
CA THR A 127 12.71 16.38 -0.28
C THR A 127 12.71 17.70 0.51
N MET A 128 12.75 18.83 -0.20
CA MET A 128 12.68 20.14 0.42
C MET A 128 11.33 20.36 1.13
N HIS A 129 10.22 19.95 0.51
CA HIS A 129 8.90 19.98 1.15
C HIS A 129 8.79 19.06 2.36
N GLY A 130 9.29 17.84 2.27
CA GLY A 130 9.31 16.89 3.38
C GLY A 130 10.06 17.44 4.59
N ARG A 131 11.19 18.13 4.36
CA ARG A 131 11.92 18.84 5.43
C ARG A 131 11.11 19.99 6.01
N GLN A 132 10.59 20.89 5.17
CA GLN A 132 9.79 22.03 5.63
C GLN A 132 8.54 21.58 6.41
N LEU A 133 7.87 20.53 5.96
CA LEU A 133 6.73 19.91 6.64
C LEU A 133 7.14 19.41 8.04
N CYS A 134 8.28 18.73 8.14
CA CYS A 134 8.80 18.23 9.41
C CYS A 134 9.23 19.36 10.36
N ASP A 135 9.84 20.41 9.82
CA ASP A 135 10.37 21.53 10.58
C ASP A 135 9.25 22.44 11.10
N ILE A 136 8.36 22.91 10.21
CA ILE A 136 7.28 23.85 10.55
C ILE A 136 6.32 23.22 11.57
N TYR A 137 5.94 21.96 11.34
CA TYR A 137 4.94 21.27 12.17
C TYR A 137 5.54 20.35 13.24
N LYS A 138 6.87 20.44 13.47
CA LYS A 138 7.59 19.73 14.54
C LYS A 138 7.39 18.21 14.53
N LEU A 139 7.15 17.63 13.35
CA LEU A 139 6.83 16.21 13.20
C LEU A 139 7.99 15.29 13.57
N SER A 140 9.23 15.79 13.58
CA SER A 140 10.40 15.01 14.00
C SER A 140 10.32 14.49 15.44
N LYS A 141 9.53 15.13 16.30
CA LYS A 141 9.27 14.65 17.67
C LYS A 141 8.12 13.64 17.75
N GLU A 142 7.09 13.83 16.94
CA GLU A 142 5.83 13.07 17.03
C GLU A 142 5.86 11.80 16.16
N VAL A 143 6.39 11.93 14.95
CA VAL A 143 6.52 10.88 13.92
C VAL A 143 7.95 10.87 13.34
N PRO A 144 8.98 10.60 14.17
CA PRO A 144 10.39 10.65 13.76
C PRO A 144 10.70 9.77 12.52
N GLU A 145 9.96 8.69 12.33
CA GLU A 145 10.08 7.80 11.18
C GLU A 145 9.78 8.48 9.84
N VAL A 146 8.89 9.48 9.80
CA VAL A 146 8.55 10.26 8.59
C VAL A 146 9.63 11.29 8.30
N CYS A 147 10.24 11.84 9.34
CA CYS A 147 11.20 12.94 9.25
C CYS A 147 12.67 12.49 9.17
N ALA A 148 12.92 11.18 9.15
CA ALA A 148 14.26 10.65 8.91
C ALA A 148 14.81 11.13 7.55
N PRO A 149 16.11 11.43 7.41
CA PRO A 149 16.69 11.94 6.16
C PRO A 149 16.43 11.08 4.91
N ALA A 150 16.30 9.76 5.07
CA ALA A 150 15.92 8.86 4.00
C ALA A 150 14.41 8.91 3.70
N ALA A 151 13.57 8.99 4.73
CA ALA A 151 12.12 9.01 4.60
C ALA A 151 11.62 10.29 3.90
N VAL A 152 12.17 11.46 4.24
CA VAL A 152 11.78 12.74 3.62
C VAL A 152 12.00 12.78 2.11
N LYS A 153 12.92 11.98 1.56
CA LYS A 153 13.12 11.85 0.11
C LYS A 153 11.99 11.10 -0.59
N SER A 154 11.29 10.26 0.15
CA SER A 154 10.21 9.40 -0.32
C SER A 154 8.81 9.89 0.06
N ILE A 155 8.71 11.00 0.80
CA ILE A 155 7.41 11.60 1.15
C ILE A 155 6.67 11.93 -0.13
N ARG A 156 5.42 11.47 -0.18
CA ARG A 156 4.47 11.74 -1.26
C ARG A 156 3.62 12.92 -0.83
N ILE A 157 3.77 14.04 -1.52
CA ILE A 157 2.96 15.23 -1.30
C ILE A 157 1.75 15.16 -2.22
N PHE A 158 0.54 15.27 -1.67
CA PHE A 158 -0.67 15.42 -2.47
C PHE A 158 -1.03 16.88 -2.67
N ASN A 159 -1.72 17.17 -3.77
CA ASN A 159 -2.24 18.48 -4.10
C ASN A 159 -3.58 18.76 -3.37
N SER A 160 -3.71 19.89 -2.67
CA SER A 160 -4.92 20.22 -1.89
C SER A 160 -6.04 20.86 -2.71
N GLY A 161 -5.85 21.01 -4.02
CA GLY A 161 -6.87 21.60 -4.92
C GLY A 161 -8.01 20.66 -5.25
N VAL A 162 -7.85 19.35 -5.04
CA VAL A 162 -8.93 18.34 -5.12
C VAL A 162 -8.72 17.34 -4.00
N MET A 163 -9.63 17.37 -3.00
CA MET A 163 -9.56 16.49 -1.83
C MET A 163 -10.94 15.95 -1.48
N LEU A 164 -11.05 14.63 -1.34
CA LEU A 164 -12.23 13.98 -0.76
C LEU A 164 -11.91 13.54 0.67
N LEU A 165 -12.63 14.11 1.63
CA LEU A 165 -12.53 13.78 3.05
C LEU A 165 -13.88 13.23 3.55
N SER A 166 -13.84 12.58 4.71
CA SER A 166 -15.02 12.17 5.46
C SER A 166 -14.88 12.66 6.90
N GLN A 167 -15.95 12.51 7.69
CA GLN A 167 -15.92 12.76 9.12
C GLN A 167 -14.79 12.05 9.87
N ALA A 168 -14.33 10.90 9.37
CA ALA A 168 -13.20 10.17 9.96
C ALA A 168 -11.88 10.97 9.94
N HIS A 169 -11.76 11.99 9.07
CA HIS A 169 -10.57 12.82 8.95
C HIS A 169 -10.67 14.13 9.73
N ARG A 170 -11.73 14.30 10.54
CA ARG A 170 -11.98 15.54 11.28
C ARG A 170 -10.83 15.94 12.20
N SER A 171 -10.10 14.96 12.75
CA SER A 171 -8.94 15.19 13.62
C SER A 171 -7.76 15.84 12.90
N MET A 172 -7.63 15.68 11.58
CA MET A 172 -6.60 16.38 10.78
C MET A 172 -6.75 17.90 10.81
N LEU A 173 -7.92 18.39 11.18
CA LEU A 173 -8.23 19.81 11.24
C LEU A 173 -8.30 20.31 12.69
N ASP A 174 -8.10 19.45 13.69
CA ASP A 174 -8.18 19.87 15.08
C ASP A 174 -6.96 20.71 15.49
N GLY A 175 -7.23 21.84 16.13
CA GLY A 175 -6.18 22.74 16.60
C GLY A 175 -5.41 23.47 15.50
N TRP A 176 -5.93 23.55 14.26
CA TRP A 176 -5.31 24.32 13.17
C TRP A 176 -5.00 25.78 13.58
N ASP A 177 -5.84 26.35 14.45
CA ASP A 177 -5.74 27.68 15.06
C ASP A 177 -4.65 27.82 16.11
N ARG A 178 -4.14 26.69 16.64
CA ARG A 178 -3.05 26.63 17.63
C ARG A 178 -1.70 26.27 17.02
N GLN A 179 -1.69 25.81 15.76
CA GLN A 179 -0.47 25.45 15.05
C GLN A 179 0.15 26.67 14.34
N PRO A 180 1.47 26.68 14.09
CA PRO A 180 2.09 27.71 13.27
C PRO A 180 1.62 27.57 11.81
N LEU A 181 0.83 28.54 11.34
CA LEU A 181 0.37 28.58 9.95
C LEU A 181 1.34 29.41 9.10
N GLU A 182 2.41 28.77 8.63
CA GLU A 182 3.44 29.41 7.83
C GLU A 182 3.29 29.07 6.34
N CYS A 183 2.92 30.05 5.53
CA CYS A 183 2.84 29.91 4.08
C CYS A 183 4.18 30.28 3.43
N ARG A 184 5.23 29.50 3.74
CA ARG A 184 6.53 29.59 3.04
C ARG A 184 6.48 28.88 1.69
N ILE A 185 5.82 27.72 1.69
CA ILE A 185 5.66 26.87 0.52
C ILE A 185 4.42 26.00 0.66
N LEU A 186 3.62 25.90 -0.40
CA LEU A 186 2.39 25.09 -0.50
C LEU A 186 1.29 25.38 0.56
N CYS A 187 1.57 26.11 1.64
CA CYS A 187 0.62 26.70 2.57
C CYS A 187 -0.33 25.67 3.18
N ASP A 188 -1.63 25.73 2.90
CA ASP A 188 -2.62 24.76 3.37
C ASP A 188 -2.30 23.32 2.90
N GLN A 189 -1.77 23.17 1.70
CA GLN A 189 -1.37 21.86 1.18
C GLN A 189 -0.25 21.26 2.04
N LEU A 190 0.73 22.06 2.47
CA LEU A 190 1.79 21.58 3.36
C LEU A 190 1.24 21.18 4.73
N TYR A 191 0.33 21.99 5.28
CA TYR A 191 -0.37 21.67 6.54
C TYR A 191 -1.12 20.34 6.44
N MET A 192 -1.94 20.15 5.42
CA MET A 192 -2.76 18.95 5.25
C MET A 192 -1.91 17.69 5.06
N ASN A 193 -0.80 17.79 4.32
CA ASN A 193 0.17 16.69 4.22
C ASN A 193 0.84 16.40 5.58
N ALA A 194 1.13 17.42 6.39
CA ALA A 194 1.70 17.24 7.72
C ALA A 194 0.73 16.51 8.66
N MET A 195 -0.53 16.95 8.67
CA MET A 195 -1.57 16.37 9.51
C MET A 195 -1.93 14.95 9.07
N LEU A 196 -1.85 14.65 7.78
CA LEU A 196 -2.03 13.27 7.29
C LEU A 196 -1.02 12.31 7.93
N HIS A 197 0.25 12.71 8.03
CA HIS A 197 1.29 11.92 8.69
C HIS A 197 1.14 11.88 10.21
N LYS A 198 0.85 13.03 10.83
CA LYS A 198 0.66 13.15 12.29
C LYS A 198 -0.50 12.29 12.79
N GLU A 199 -1.64 12.37 12.11
CA GLU A 199 -2.86 11.64 12.43
C GLU A 199 -2.88 10.22 11.84
N ARG A 200 -1.83 9.83 11.10
CA ARG A 200 -1.70 8.52 10.44
C ARG A 200 -2.90 8.18 9.54
N VAL A 201 -3.40 9.20 8.84
CA VAL A 201 -4.52 9.07 7.92
C VAL A 201 -4.05 8.51 6.60
N CYS A 202 -4.85 7.62 6.03
CA CYS A 202 -4.53 6.98 4.78
C CYS A 202 -4.83 7.86 3.58
N LEU A 203 -3.92 7.84 2.59
CA LEU A 203 -4.11 8.52 1.32
C LEU A 203 -4.50 7.52 0.22
N GLN A 204 -5.58 7.81 -0.49
CA GLN A 204 -5.92 7.20 -1.77
C GLN A 204 -5.49 8.16 -2.88
N ASP A 205 -4.42 7.81 -3.59
CA ASP A 205 -4.03 8.54 -4.79
C ASP A 205 -5.11 8.36 -5.87
N LEU A 206 -5.75 9.46 -6.25
CA LEU A 206 -6.74 9.47 -7.32
C LEU A 206 -6.07 9.36 -8.70
N GLY A 207 -4.80 9.69 -8.80
CA GLY A 207 -4.04 9.75 -10.05
C GLY A 207 -4.24 11.07 -10.81
N THR A 208 -3.27 11.41 -11.66
CA THR A 208 -3.17 12.72 -12.33
C THR A 208 -4.40 13.09 -13.16
N ALA A 209 -5.19 12.12 -13.65
CA ALA A 209 -6.43 12.38 -14.38
C ALA A 209 -7.46 13.17 -13.53
N PHE A 210 -7.40 13.09 -12.20
CA PHE A 210 -8.33 13.76 -11.29
C PHE A 210 -7.82 15.08 -10.71
N ASN A 211 -6.67 15.57 -11.19
CA ASN A 211 -6.15 16.89 -10.84
C ASN A 211 -5.04 17.25 -11.85
N LEU A 212 -5.37 17.26 -13.15
CA LEU A 212 -4.39 17.50 -14.21
C LEU A 212 -3.93 18.97 -14.15
N PRO A 213 -2.65 19.26 -13.83
CA PRO A 213 -2.22 20.64 -13.65
C PRO A 213 -2.32 21.44 -14.95
N GLY A 214 -2.75 22.70 -14.87
CA GLY A 214 -2.96 23.56 -16.04
C GLY A 214 -1.71 23.75 -16.89
N THR A 215 -0.53 23.68 -16.28
CA THR A 215 0.76 23.66 -16.98
C THR A 215 0.93 22.45 -17.88
N GLN A 216 0.42 21.27 -17.49
CA GLN A 216 0.39 20.06 -18.30
C GLN A 216 -0.70 20.13 -19.37
N VAL A 217 -1.89 20.65 -19.03
CA VAL A 217 -2.96 20.88 -20.02
C VAL A 217 -2.45 21.71 -21.20
N ARG A 218 -1.77 22.82 -20.90
CA ARG A 218 -1.16 23.68 -21.93
C ARG A 218 -0.14 22.90 -22.76
N LYS A 219 0.79 22.18 -22.12
CA LYS A 219 1.81 21.38 -22.83
C LYS A 219 1.20 20.33 -23.75
N LEU A 220 0.14 19.66 -23.32
CA LEU A 220 -0.55 18.60 -24.07
C LEU A 220 -1.33 19.14 -25.27
N LEU A 221 -1.81 20.39 -25.19
CA LEU A 221 -2.62 21.01 -26.24
C LEU A 221 -1.87 22.01 -27.11
N THR A 222 -0.57 22.22 -26.86
CA THR A 222 0.29 23.00 -27.74
C THR A 222 1.34 22.10 -28.37
N SER A 223 1.49 22.17 -29.69
CA SER A 223 2.57 21.49 -30.39
C SER A 223 3.69 22.49 -30.73
N THR A 224 4.92 22.00 -30.69
CA THR A 224 6.07 22.67 -31.33
C THR A 224 6.26 22.16 -32.75
N THR A 225 6.91 22.94 -33.62
CA THR A 225 7.22 22.54 -35.00
C THR A 225 7.86 21.15 -35.10
N LYS A 226 8.70 20.77 -34.12
CA LYS A 226 9.38 19.46 -34.06
C LYS A 226 8.46 18.28 -33.73
N GLN A 227 7.36 18.50 -33.00
CA GLN A 227 6.43 17.41 -32.63
C GLN A 227 5.43 17.09 -33.75
N ARG A 228 5.21 18.04 -34.67
CA ARG A 228 4.20 17.90 -35.75
C ARG A 228 4.59 16.86 -36.81
N THR A 229 5.86 16.55 -36.97
CA THR A 229 6.31 15.51 -37.90
C THR A 229 5.99 14.09 -37.41
N ALA A 230 5.60 13.92 -36.13
CA ALA A 230 5.38 12.61 -35.51
C ALA A 230 3.89 12.25 -35.30
N SER A 231 2.94 13.17 -35.49
CA SER A 231 1.50 12.90 -35.40
C SER A 231 0.71 13.89 -36.26
N PRO A 232 0.29 13.49 -37.48
CA PRO A 232 -0.29 14.42 -38.45
C PRO A 232 -1.72 14.91 -38.17
N GLU A 233 -2.48 14.32 -37.25
CA GLU A 233 -3.91 14.64 -37.08
C GLU A 233 -4.27 14.97 -35.63
N GLY A 234 -5.05 16.03 -35.42
CA GLY A 234 -5.42 16.60 -34.11
C GLY A 234 -6.38 15.77 -33.26
N ASP A 235 -6.36 14.45 -33.39
CA ASP A 235 -7.04 13.54 -32.48
C ASP A 235 -6.22 13.38 -31.19
N LEU A 236 -6.87 13.63 -30.06
CA LEU A 236 -6.26 13.54 -28.73
C LEU A 236 -6.70 12.27 -27.99
N THR A 237 -7.47 11.39 -28.63
CA THR A 237 -7.96 10.14 -28.02
C THR A 237 -6.79 9.31 -27.46
N GLY A 238 -6.90 8.88 -26.21
CA GLY A 238 -5.86 8.16 -25.48
C GLY A 238 -4.68 9.01 -25.01
N SER A 239 -4.72 10.33 -25.20
CA SER A 239 -3.77 11.25 -24.57
C SER A 239 -4.17 11.56 -23.13
N PRO A 240 -3.23 11.98 -22.25
CA PRO A 240 -3.55 12.31 -20.87
C PRO A 240 -4.60 13.41 -20.69
N ILE A 241 -4.76 14.32 -21.66
CA ILE A 241 -5.80 15.37 -21.61
C ILE A 241 -7.18 14.84 -22.02
N SER A 242 -7.23 13.83 -22.90
CA SER A 242 -8.47 13.13 -23.22
C SER A 242 -8.93 12.27 -22.04
N ASP A 243 -7.99 11.59 -21.38
CA ASP A 243 -8.29 10.74 -20.23
C ASP A 243 -8.54 11.51 -18.93
N ALA A 244 -8.27 12.81 -18.89
CA ALA A 244 -8.45 13.62 -17.68
C ALA A 244 -9.94 13.73 -17.30
N CYS A 245 -10.20 13.55 -16.01
CA CYS A 245 -11.51 13.69 -15.39
C CYS A 245 -11.65 15.07 -14.72
N ILE A 246 -10.55 15.67 -14.28
CA ILE A 246 -10.52 16.98 -13.63
C ILE A 246 -9.24 17.71 -14.05
N ALA A 247 -9.37 18.97 -14.45
CA ALA A 247 -8.25 19.84 -14.79
C ALA A 247 -8.14 20.99 -13.78
N HIS A 248 -6.94 21.25 -13.28
CA HIS A 248 -6.67 22.30 -12.30
C HIS A 248 -5.98 23.48 -12.96
N LEU A 249 -6.73 24.55 -13.23
CA LEU A 249 -6.32 25.66 -14.08
C LEU A 249 -5.46 26.68 -13.32
N THR A 250 -4.27 26.25 -12.90
CA THR A 250 -3.25 27.07 -12.23
C THR A 250 -2.83 28.31 -13.05
N VAL A 251 -2.12 29.24 -12.40
CA VAL A 251 -1.83 30.67 -12.73
C VAL A 251 -1.56 31.06 -14.21
N LEU A 252 -1.26 30.15 -15.14
CA LEU A 252 -1.06 30.44 -16.56
C LEU A 252 -1.51 29.25 -17.42
N PRO A 253 -2.29 29.40 -18.51
CA PRO A 253 -2.81 30.62 -19.16
C PRO A 253 -4.09 31.20 -18.53
N ALA A 254 -4.67 32.26 -19.12
CA ALA A 254 -5.84 32.95 -18.57
C ALA A 254 -7.00 31.97 -18.30
N LYS A 255 -7.37 31.85 -17.01
CA LYS A 255 -8.25 30.79 -16.49
C LYS A 255 -9.62 30.77 -17.17
N ILE A 256 -10.19 31.94 -17.45
CA ILE A 256 -11.52 32.06 -18.05
C ILE A 256 -11.55 31.51 -19.49
N GLN A 257 -10.63 31.91 -20.36
CA GLN A 257 -10.57 31.39 -21.74
C GLN A 257 -10.20 29.90 -21.76
N SER A 258 -9.31 29.47 -20.85
CA SER A 258 -8.86 28.08 -20.80
C SER A 258 -9.98 27.15 -20.33
N SER A 259 -10.70 27.53 -19.27
CA SER A 259 -11.87 26.77 -18.80
C SER A 259 -12.95 26.71 -19.87
N HIS A 260 -13.30 27.84 -20.48
CA HIS A 260 -14.31 27.91 -21.54
C HIS A 260 -13.95 27.01 -22.73
N TYR A 261 -12.71 27.11 -23.21
CA TYR A 261 -12.25 26.32 -24.35
C TYR A 261 -12.30 24.82 -24.09
N LEU A 262 -11.80 24.38 -22.93
CA LEU A 262 -11.75 22.97 -22.58
C LEU A 262 -13.15 22.37 -22.42
N ILE A 263 -14.06 23.07 -21.72
CA ILE A 263 -15.42 22.55 -21.50
C ILE A 263 -16.22 22.54 -22.80
N HIS A 264 -16.13 23.60 -23.60
CA HIS A 264 -16.80 23.65 -24.90
C HIS A 264 -16.31 22.49 -25.78
N ARG A 265 -14.98 22.31 -25.89
CA ARG A 265 -14.39 21.22 -26.68
C ARG A 265 -14.77 19.83 -26.18
N SER A 266 -14.82 19.62 -24.85
CA SER A 266 -15.26 18.36 -24.25
C SER A 266 -16.72 18.02 -24.59
N LEU A 267 -17.60 19.03 -24.61
CA LEU A 267 -19.03 18.88 -24.89
C LEU A 267 -19.33 18.69 -26.40
N THR A 268 -18.59 19.38 -27.28
CA THR A 268 -18.85 19.40 -28.73
C THR A 268 -18.02 18.40 -29.53
N HIS A 269 -16.74 18.21 -29.23
CA HIS A 269 -15.82 17.38 -30.02
C HIS A 269 -15.43 16.06 -29.35
N ARG A 270 -15.63 15.94 -28.04
CA ARG A 270 -15.35 14.72 -27.27
C ARG A 270 -13.90 14.19 -27.36
N ASP A 271 -12.91 15.07 -27.50
CA ASP A 271 -11.50 14.66 -27.61
C ASP A 271 -10.66 15.07 -26.39
N VAL A 272 -11.17 15.95 -25.53
CA VAL A 272 -10.55 16.37 -24.26
C VAL A 272 -11.50 16.16 -23.09
N LEU A 273 -10.96 15.87 -21.91
CA LEU A 273 -11.72 15.67 -20.68
C LEU A 273 -12.84 14.63 -20.83
N GLN A 274 -12.57 13.48 -21.45
CA GLN A 274 -13.55 12.41 -21.67
C GLN A 274 -13.58 11.39 -20.54
N CYS A 275 -12.54 11.30 -19.72
CA CYS A 275 -12.48 10.41 -18.57
C CYS A 275 -12.87 8.96 -18.91
N ALA A 276 -11.93 8.17 -19.44
CA ALA A 276 -12.06 6.73 -19.72
C ALA A 276 -13.50 6.22 -20.02
N ASN A 277 -14.07 6.61 -21.17
CA ASN A 277 -15.26 6.03 -21.83
C ASN A 277 -16.50 5.73 -20.97
N GLY A 278 -16.68 6.40 -19.83
CA GLY A 278 -17.90 6.24 -19.03
C GLY A 278 -19.11 6.71 -19.83
N HIS A 279 -20.04 5.79 -20.14
CA HIS A 279 -21.36 6.15 -20.66
C HIS A 279 -22.17 6.82 -19.56
N VAL A 280 -21.93 8.11 -19.38
CA VAL A 280 -22.69 8.93 -18.45
C VAL A 280 -23.64 9.81 -19.25
N ASP A 281 -24.93 9.69 -18.94
CA ASP A 281 -25.92 10.58 -19.52
C ASP A 281 -25.69 12.00 -19.00
N ILE A 282 -25.42 12.91 -19.93
CA ILE A 282 -25.12 14.31 -19.64
C ILE A 282 -25.99 15.21 -20.51
N ASP A 283 -26.65 16.18 -19.89
CA ASP A 283 -27.40 17.19 -20.61
C ASP A 283 -26.47 18.27 -21.17
N ARG A 284 -25.84 17.95 -22.31
CA ARG A 284 -24.87 18.83 -22.98
C ARG A 284 -25.49 20.14 -23.38
N LYS A 285 -26.75 20.11 -23.85
CA LYS A 285 -27.45 21.31 -24.32
C LYS A 285 -27.63 22.28 -23.17
N VAL A 286 -28.05 21.80 -22.01
CA VAL A 286 -28.18 22.62 -20.80
C VAL A 286 -26.83 23.15 -20.32
N MET A 287 -25.77 22.34 -20.34
CA MET A 287 -24.44 22.81 -19.95
C MET A 287 -23.91 23.90 -20.91
N LEU A 288 -24.00 23.68 -22.22
CA LEU A 288 -23.58 24.67 -23.23
C LEU A 288 -24.36 25.97 -23.11
N ALA A 289 -25.69 25.90 -22.90
CA ALA A 289 -26.54 27.09 -22.74
C ALA A 289 -26.22 27.93 -21.48
N LYS A 290 -25.60 27.32 -20.46
CA LYS A 290 -25.16 28.02 -19.25
C LYS A 290 -23.79 28.68 -19.38
N LEU A 291 -23.00 28.36 -20.41
CA LEU A 291 -21.68 28.95 -20.60
C LEU A 291 -21.81 30.42 -21.07
N PRO A 292 -20.99 31.34 -20.55
CA PRO A 292 -20.97 32.71 -21.04
C PRO A 292 -20.48 32.74 -22.49
N ALA A 293 -21.12 33.54 -23.35
CA ALA A 293 -20.60 33.80 -24.68
C ALA A 293 -19.25 34.55 -24.57
N LEU A 294 -18.18 33.93 -25.04
CA LEU A 294 -16.83 34.48 -24.98
C LEU A 294 -16.16 34.40 -26.36
N GLU A 295 -15.68 35.54 -26.83
CA GLU A 295 -14.87 35.63 -28.04
C GLU A 295 -13.38 35.74 -27.66
N TYR A 296 -12.58 34.78 -28.11
CA TYR A 296 -11.14 34.77 -27.84
C TYR A 296 -10.36 33.93 -28.86
N ASP A 297 -9.12 34.31 -29.09
CA ASP A 297 -8.13 33.47 -29.77
C ASP A 297 -7.30 32.71 -28.72
N ILE A 298 -7.61 31.42 -28.56
CA ILE A 298 -6.91 30.54 -27.62
C ILE A 298 -5.43 30.40 -27.96
N SER A 299 -5.05 30.50 -29.24
CA SER A 299 -3.67 30.44 -29.70
C SER A 299 -2.87 31.62 -29.18
N LYS A 300 -3.42 32.84 -29.28
CA LYS A 300 -2.79 34.03 -28.70
C LYS A 300 -2.54 33.88 -27.19
N HIS A 301 -3.49 33.30 -26.47
CA HIS A 301 -3.43 33.14 -25.01
C HIS A 301 -2.43 32.06 -24.58
N TRP A 302 -2.45 30.90 -25.24
CA TRP A 302 -1.62 29.76 -24.87
C TRP A 302 -0.22 29.83 -25.48
N CYS A 303 -0.06 30.43 -26.64
CA CYS A 303 1.25 30.59 -27.27
C CYS A 303 1.97 31.88 -26.88
N LYS A 304 1.29 32.83 -26.19
CA LYS A 304 1.87 34.12 -25.79
C LYS A 304 2.57 34.84 -26.96
N GLY A 305 2.01 34.75 -28.16
CA GLY A 305 2.57 35.33 -29.38
C GLY A 305 3.74 34.57 -30.03
N SER A 306 4.16 33.42 -29.48
CA SER A 306 5.23 32.62 -30.09
C SER A 306 4.78 31.98 -31.41
N LYS A 307 5.47 32.31 -32.52
CA LYS A 307 5.22 31.73 -33.85
C LYS A 307 5.50 30.22 -33.94
N SER A 308 6.32 29.68 -33.03
CA SER A 308 6.69 28.26 -33.00
C SER A 308 5.72 27.39 -32.19
N CYS A 309 4.79 28.02 -31.46
CA CYS A 309 3.74 27.35 -30.73
C CYS A 309 2.45 27.37 -31.55
N ARG A 310 1.77 26.24 -31.62
CA ARG A 310 0.41 26.15 -32.19
C ARG A 310 -0.47 25.33 -31.27
N VAL A 311 -1.67 25.81 -31.02
CA VAL A 311 -2.70 25.03 -30.33
C VAL A 311 -3.19 23.91 -31.26
N ILE A 312 -3.31 22.71 -30.73
CA ILE A 312 -3.90 21.57 -31.44
C ILE A 312 -5.40 21.83 -31.51
N LEU A 313 -5.91 22.17 -32.70
CA LEU A 313 -7.35 22.39 -32.90
C LEU A 313 -8.09 21.04 -33.00
N PRO A 314 -9.40 21.00 -32.68
CA PRO A 314 -10.21 19.80 -32.88
C PRO A 314 -10.18 19.35 -34.35
N SER A 315 -10.09 18.05 -34.59
CA SER A 315 -10.20 17.48 -35.95
C SER A 315 -11.63 17.63 -36.48
N ALA A 316 -11.78 17.99 -37.76
CA ALA A 316 -13.09 18.01 -38.43
C ALA A 316 -13.77 16.62 -38.41
N LYS A 317 -12.99 15.53 -38.39
CA LYS A 317 -13.50 14.15 -38.31
C LYS A 317 -14.18 13.84 -36.96
N ALA A 318 -13.84 14.56 -35.89
CA ALA A 318 -14.39 14.31 -34.55
C ALA A 318 -15.91 14.60 -34.47
N HIS A 319 -16.45 15.42 -35.38
CA HIS A 319 -17.88 15.73 -35.41
C HIS A 319 -18.76 14.54 -35.83
N ASN A 320 -18.23 13.58 -36.59
CA ASN A 320 -19.02 12.53 -37.25
C ASN A 320 -18.74 11.10 -36.77
N ALA A 321 -17.84 10.92 -35.79
CA ALA A 321 -17.57 9.59 -35.25
C ALA A 321 -18.77 9.11 -34.42
N GLY A 322 -19.68 8.39 -35.07
CA GLY A 322 -20.65 7.53 -34.40
C GLY A 322 -19.90 6.59 -33.45
N ILE A 323 -20.40 6.46 -32.22
CA ILE A 323 -19.71 5.77 -31.14
C ILE A 323 -19.69 4.27 -31.44
N THR A 324 -18.62 3.76 -32.06
CA THR A 324 -18.27 2.33 -31.98
C THR A 324 -17.37 2.12 -30.77
N PRO A 325 -17.82 1.40 -29.73
CA PRO A 325 -17.06 1.26 -28.49
C PRO A 325 -15.82 0.38 -28.68
N THR A 326 -14.64 0.93 -28.38
CA THR A 326 -13.41 0.16 -28.19
C THR A 326 -13.36 -0.33 -26.73
N PRO A 327 -13.14 -1.62 -26.44
CA PRO A 327 -13.08 -2.11 -25.06
C PRO A 327 -11.89 -1.47 -24.31
N ALA A 328 -12.19 -0.83 -23.18
CA ALA A 328 -11.20 -0.14 -22.35
C ALA A 328 -10.33 -1.13 -21.53
N PRO A 329 -9.09 -0.77 -21.18
CA PRO A 329 -8.35 -1.45 -20.13
C PRO A 329 -9.02 -1.18 -18.78
N ALA A 330 -9.48 -2.22 -18.10
CA ALA A 330 -10.20 -2.11 -16.84
C ALA A 330 -9.31 -1.49 -15.74
N LEU A 331 -9.75 -0.37 -15.16
CA LEU A 331 -9.37 -0.03 -13.79
C LEU A 331 -9.87 -1.13 -12.85
N PRO A 332 -9.19 -1.43 -11.73
CA PRO A 332 -9.68 -2.37 -10.75
C PRO A 332 -10.88 -1.73 -10.01
N MET A 333 -12.05 -1.79 -10.64
CA MET A 333 -13.32 -1.51 -9.98
C MET A 333 -13.67 -2.72 -9.10
N LEU A 334 -13.91 -2.48 -7.81
CA LEU A 334 -14.58 -3.46 -6.96
C LEU A 334 -16.00 -3.69 -7.52
N PRO A 335 -16.46 -4.94 -7.72
CA PRO A 335 -17.76 -5.18 -8.32
C PRO A 335 -18.88 -4.74 -7.38
N ALA A 336 -19.80 -3.93 -7.91
CA ALA A 336 -21.08 -3.65 -7.26
C ALA A 336 -21.94 -4.92 -7.28
N SER A 337 -22.54 -5.25 -6.14
CA SER A 337 -23.43 -6.40 -5.99
C SER A 337 -24.72 -6.20 -6.80
N THR A 338 -24.93 -7.03 -7.80
CA THR A 338 -26.28 -7.27 -8.36
C THR A 338 -26.60 -8.74 -8.27
N SER A 339 -27.73 -9.02 -7.61
CA SER A 339 -28.47 -10.26 -7.72
C SER A 339 -29.19 -10.29 -9.06
N ASP A 340 -28.93 -11.28 -9.91
CA ASP A 340 -30.01 -12.10 -10.48
C ASP A 340 -29.51 -13.31 -11.27
N ARG A 341 -30.30 -14.38 -11.20
CA ARG A 341 -30.16 -15.68 -11.87
C ARG A 341 -30.62 -15.57 -13.34
N SER A 342 -29.87 -16.17 -14.29
CA SER A 342 -30.30 -17.32 -15.11
C SER A 342 -29.47 -17.51 -16.39
N THR A 343 -29.02 -18.74 -16.60
CA THR A 343 -28.83 -19.50 -17.87
C THR A 343 -28.27 -18.83 -19.13
N CYS A 344 -27.17 -19.35 -19.66
CA CYS A 344 -27.17 -20.16 -20.90
C CYS A 344 -25.77 -20.70 -21.27
N ALA A 345 -25.77 -21.90 -21.83
CA ALA A 345 -24.63 -22.62 -22.39
C ALA A 345 -24.62 -22.53 -23.93
N SER A 346 -23.48 -22.93 -24.55
CA SER A 346 -23.17 -23.05 -25.99
C SER A 346 -22.91 -21.70 -26.70
N MET A 347 -21.86 -21.51 -27.53
CA MET A 347 -21.39 -22.32 -28.66
C MET A 347 -19.88 -22.14 -28.93
N ALA A 348 -19.30 -23.11 -29.64
CA ALA A 348 -17.92 -23.17 -30.14
C ALA A 348 -17.85 -23.28 -31.67
N ALA A 349 -16.62 -23.17 -32.23
CA ALA A 349 -16.14 -23.28 -33.63
C ALA A 349 -16.06 -21.93 -34.39
N ALA A 350 -15.02 -21.58 -35.17
CA ALA A 350 -14.03 -22.33 -35.96
C ALA A 350 -12.70 -21.50 -36.04
N ALA A 351 -11.47 -22.05 -35.95
CA ALA A 351 -10.65 -22.88 -36.87
C ALA A 351 -9.42 -22.09 -37.38
N GLY A 352 -8.22 -22.65 -37.20
CA GLY A 352 -6.95 -22.14 -37.75
C GLY A 352 -5.70 -22.50 -36.94
N GLU A 353 -5.29 -23.77 -36.93
CA GLU A 353 -3.97 -24.28 -36.48
C GLU A 353 -2.96 -24.34 -37.67
N PRO A 354 -1.64 -24.64 -37.52
CA PRO A 354 -0.90 -25.23 -36.38
C PRO A 354 0.36 -24.42 -35.96
N ILE A 355 1.05 -24.66 -34.83
CA ILE A 355 1.96 -25.79 -34.51
C ILE A 355 1.95 -26.04 -32.99
N SER A 356 1.68 -27.29 -32.62
CA SER A 356 1.64 -27.84 -31.27
C SER A 356 2.95 -28.55 -30.90
N GLU A 357 3.39 -28.41 -29.65
CA GLU A 357 3.72 -29.57 -28.78
C GLU A 357 3.78 -29.14 -27.29
N ALA A 358 3.13 -29.95 -26.43
CA ALA A 358 3.20 -29.97 -24.95
C ALA A 358 2.36 -29.01 -24.07
N VAL A 359 1.09 -28.68 -24.39
CA VAL A 359 0.18 -27.93 -23.47
C VAL A 359 -1.10 -28.69 -23.03
N GLY A 360 -1.35 -29.90 -23.53
CA GLY A 360 -2.64 -30.60 -23.37
C GLY A 360 -3.11 -31.00 -21.96
N THR A 361 -2.29 -30.89 -20.90
CA THR A 361 -2.68 -31.33 -19.54
C THR A 361 -2.83 -30.20 -18.51
N ALA A 362 -2.55 -28.95 -18.87
CA ALA A 362 -2.66 -27.83 -17.93
C ALA A 362 -4.10 -27.30 -17.75
N SER A 363 -4.94 -27.42 -18.78
CA SER A 363 -6.26 -26.77 -18.82
C SER A 363 -7.26 -27.33 -17.79
N ALA A 364 -7.29 -28.67 -17.60
CA ALA A 364 -8.20 -29.31 -16.66
C ALA A 364 -7.83 -29.12 -15.17
N VAL A 365 -6.57 -28.78 -14.86
CA VAL A 365 -6.14 -28.46 -13.50
C VAL A 365 -6.46 -27.01 -13.14
N MET A 366 -6.57 -26.12 -14.12
CA MET A 366 -6.87 -24.69 -13.89
C MET A 366 -8.36 -24.38 -13.74
N SER A 367 -9.27 -25.18 -14.30
CA SER A 367 -10.71 -24.92 -14.26
C SER A 367 -11.37 -25.07 -12.87
N ASN A 368 -10.72 -25.75 -11.92
CA ASN A 368 -11.17 -25.83 -10.52
C ASN A 368 -10.53 -24.77 -9.59
N LEU A 369 -9.73 -23.84 -10.13
CA LEU A 369 -9.30 -22.64 -9.40
C LEU A 369 -10.39 -21.57 -9.50
N THR A 370 -11.60 -21.89 -9.03
CA THR A 370 -12.65 -20.86 -8.86
C THR A 370 -12.07 -19.75 -8.00
N THR A 371 -12.07 -18.53 -8.55
CA THR A 371 -11.58 -17.30 -7.96
C THR A 371 -12.47 -16.89 -6.79
N SER A 372 -12.50 -17.67 -5.71
CA SER A 372 -13.20 -17.25 -4.50
C SER A 372 -12.53 -15.98 -4.02
N GLU A 373 -13.23 -14.86 -4.14
CA GLU A 373 -12.82 -13.59 -3.56
C GLU A 373 -12.47 -13.78 -2.09
N LEU A 374 -11.64 -12.89 -1.55
CA LEU A 374 -11.33 -12.88 -0.13
C LEU A 374 -12.66 -12.71 0.64
N PRO A 375 -13.05 -13.63 1.56
CA PRO A 375 -14.35 -13.53 2.22
C PRO A 375 -14.54 -12.17 2.90
N PRO A 376 -15.77 -11.59 2.95
CA PRO A 376 -15.97 -10.23 3.45
C PRO A 376 -15.41 -9.97 4.85
N ALA A 377 -15.45 -10.96 5.74
CA ALA A 377 -14.85 -10.88 7.07
C ALA A 377 -13.31 -10.75 7.01
N ALA A 378 -12.66 -11.56 6.17
CA ALA A 378 -11.21 -11.47 5.96
C ALA A 378 -10.82 -10.15 5.29
N LEU A 379 -11.60 -9.67 4.32
CA LEU A 379 -11.38 -8.37 3.68
C LEU A 379 -11.45 -7.23 4.69
N LYS A 380 -12.45 -7.23 5.58
CA LYS A 380 -12.56 -6.25 6.66
C LYS A 380 -11.33 -6.28 7.58
N THR A 381 -10.83 -7.47 7.93
CA THR A 381 -9.60 -7.62 8.72
C THR A 381 -8.38 -7.07 8.00
N MET A 382 -8.22 -7.35 6.69
CA MET A 382 -7.12 -6.81 5.88
C MET A 382 -7.19 -5.28 5.77
N GLN A 383 -8.38 -4.71 5.54
CA GLN A 383 -8.58 -3.26 5.47
C GLN A 383 -8.18 -2.59 6.79
N ARG A 384 -8.59 -3.17 7.92
CA ARG A 384 -8.20 -2.68 9.24
C ARG A 384 -6.69 -2.76 9.44
N ALA A 385 -6.07 -3.90 9.19
CA ALA A 385 -4.62 -4.07 9.34
C ALA A 385 -3.87 -3.08 8.43
N ALA A 386 -4.26 -3.00 7.16
CA ALA A 386 -3.67 -2.07 6.20
C ALA A 386 -3.81 -0.61 6.63
N SER A 387 -4.94 -0.20 7.24
CA SER A 387 -5.12 1.18 7.73
C SER A 387 -4.11 1.59 8.82
N LEU A 388 -3.49 0.62 9.50
CA LEU A 388 -2.46 0.85 10.50
C LEU A 388 -1.03 0.80 9.89
N ALA A 389 -0.92 0.54 8.60
CA ALA A 389 0.36 0.46 7.89
C ALA A 389 0.84 1.84 7.44
N TRP A 390 2.15 2.02 7.35
CA TRP A 390 2.79 3.26 6.89
C TRP A 390 2.42 3.66 5.45
N ASP A 391 1.95 2.72 4.63
CA ASP A 391 1.54 2.92 3.24
C ASP A 391 0.03 2.66 3.01
N CYS A 392 -0.71 2.37 4.07
CA CYS A 392 -2.14 2.06 4.03
C CYS A 392 -2.55 0.91 3.09
N LYS A 393 -1.61 0.03 2.77
CA LYS A 393 -1.79 -1.11 1.86
C LYS A 393 -1.12 -2.38 2.34
N THR A 394 -0.03 -2.28 3.11
CA THR A 394 0.76 -3.42 3.54
C THR A 394 0.13 -4.11 4.74
N VAL A 395 -0.18 -5.39 4.59
CA VAL A 395 -0.54 -6.28 5.68
C VAL A 395 0.59 -7.25 5.96
N ILE A 396 0.88 -7.50 7.23
CA ILE A 396 1.86 -8.50 7.65
C ILE A 396 1.11 -9.79 7.97
N LEU A 397 1.33 -10.85 7.19
CA LEU A 397 0.65 -12.13 7.43
C LEU A 397 1.55 -13.06 8.23
N LEU A 398 1.00 -13.53 9.35
CA LEU A 398 1.58 -14.54 10.20
C LEU A 398 0.67 -15.77 10.19
N PHE A 399 1.25 -16.96 10.21
CA PHE A 399 0.49 -18.20 10.19
C PHE A 399 0.90 -19.04 11.38
N GLY A 400 -0.08 -19.52 12.15
CA GLY A 400 0.18 -20.32 13.33
C GLY A 400 -0.94 -21.32 13.60
N THR A 401 -0.60 -22.40 14.30
CA THR A 401 -1.54 -23.26 15.01
C THR A 401 -1.50 -22.90 16.49
N SER A 402 -2.43 -23.46 17.27
CA SER A 402 -2.49 -23.30 18.72
C SER A 402 -1.22 -23.78 19.45
N ASP A 403 -0.41 -24.63 18.82
CA ASP A 403 0.88 -25.07 19.35
C ASP A 403 1.95 -23.96 19.32
N PHE A 404 1.80 -22.93 18.48
CA PHE A 404 2.73 -21.80 18.34
C PHE A 404 2.21 -20.51 18.98
N MET A 405 1.26 -20.62 19.91
CA MET A 405 0.62 -19.46 20.52
C MET A 405 1.64 -18.55 21.23
N ASP A 406 2.60 -19.17 21.92
CA ASP A 406 3.71 -18.53 22.61
C ASP A 406 4.53 -17.63 21.67
N LEU A 407 5.02 -18.17 20.57
CA LEU A 407 5.79 -17.42 19.57
C LEU A 407 4.94 -16.35 18.89
N ALA A 408 3.68 -16.67 18.55
CA ALA A 408 2.78 -15.70 17.93
C ALA A 408 2.52 -14.47 18.80
N LEU A 409 2.31 -14.68 20.10
CA LEU A 409 2.09 -13.58 21.04
C LEU A 409 3.39 -12.83 21.36
N ASN A 410 4.52 -13.53 21.48
CA ASN A 410 5.82 -12.89 21.62
C ASN A 410 6.15 -12.00 20.41
N TRP A 411 5.89 -12.49 19.20
CA TRP A 411 6.05 -11.73 17.96
C TRP A 411 5.15 -10.50 17.95
N ALA A 412 3.87 -10.66 18.30
CA ALA A 412 2.90 -9.56 18.36
C ALA A 412 3.36 -8.48 19.34
N GLN A 413 3.88 -8.88 20.50
CA GLN A 413 4.41 -7.99 21.52
C GLN A 413 5.67 -7.24 21.02
N ALA A 414 6.60 -7.96 20.38
CA ALA A 414 7.82 -7.39 19.81
C ALA A 414 7.49 -6.31 18.75
N SER A 415 6.57 -6.62 17.86
CA SER A 415 6.10 -5.72 16.79
C SER A 415 5.35 -4.51 17.33
N THR A 416 4.47 -4.70 18.32
CA THR A 416 3.70 -3.60 18.92
C THR A 416 4.60 -2.58 19.63
N ARG A 417 5.69 -3.05 20.27
CA ARG A 417 6.69 -2.19 20.93
C ARG A 417 7.34 -1.20 19.96
N ILE A 418 7.52 -1.59 18.70
CA ILE A 418 8.05 -0.74 17.62
C ILE A 418 6.94 -0.14 16.74
N ARG A 419 5.72 -0.05 17.30
CA ARG A 419 4.52 0.57 16.71
C ARG A 419 4.04 -0.09 15.41
N ILE A 420 4.37 -1.35 15.19
CA ILE A 420 3.84 -2.15 14.08
C ILE A 420 2.57 -2.85 14.55
N ARG A 421 1.44 -2.49 13.93
CA ARG A 421 0.12 -3.05 14.25
C ARG A 421 -0.66 -3.56 13.03
N ASN A 422 -0.07 -3.44 11.84
CA ASN A 422 -0.66 -3.86 10.57
C ASN A 422 -0.46 -5.35 10.28
N PHE A 423 -0.48 -6.20 11.30
CA PHE A 423 -0.33 -7.64 11.16
C PHE A 423 -1.66 -8.38 11.29
N VAL A 424 -1.73 -9.57 10.70
CA VAL A 424 -2.84 -10.51 10.80
C VAL A 424 -2.30 -11.91 11.07
N LEU A 425 -2.59 -12.41 12.26
CA LEU A 425 -2.38 -13.79 12.69
C LEU A 425 -3.49 -14.68 12.13
N VAL A 426 -3.17 -15.37 11.05
CA VAL A 426 -4.04 -16.33 10.39
C VAL A 426 -3.97 -17.64 11.17
N ALA A 427 -5.02 -17.91 11.94
CA ALA A 427 -5.16 -19.15 12.70
C ALA A 427 -5.42 -20.32 11.76
N MET A 428 -4.56 -21.33 11.84
CA MET A 428 -4.59 -22.53 11.00
C MET A 428 -5.31 -23.70 11.66
N ASP A 429 -5.76 -23.54 12.89
CA ASP A 429 -6.65 -24.48 13.56
C ASP A 429 -7.77 -23.76 14.31
N ARG A 430 -8.83 -24.50 14.63
CA ARG A 430 -10.01 -23.97 15.34
C ARG A 430 -9.69 -23.55 16.77
N LYS A 431 -8.70 -24.15 17.42
CA LYS A 431 -8.36 -23.87 18.82
C LYS A 431 -7.73 -22.48 18.95
N LEU A 432 -6.78 -22.13 18.09
CA LEU A 432 -6.22 -20.78 17.98
C LEU A 432 -7.31 -19.80 17.51
N GLY A 433 -8.13 -20.18 16.54
CA GLY A 433 -9.27 -19.37 16.11
C GLY A 433 -10.22 -18.97 17.26
N ALA A 434 -10.56 -19.92 18.13
CA ALA A 434 -11.41 -19.71 19.30
C ALA A 434 -10.76 -18.84 20.39
N ILE A 435 -9.43 -18.82 20.46
CA ILE A 435 -8.69 -17.94 21.37
C ILE A 435 -8.69 -16.51 20.82
N LEU A 436 -8.40 -16.34 19.52
CA LEU A 436 -8.39 -15.03 18.88
C LEU A 436 -9.79 -14.38 18.81
N SER A 437 -10.85 -15.18 18.68
CA SER A 437 -12.23 -14.67 18.64
C SER A 437 -12.71 -14.02 19.95
N ARG A 438 -11.95 -14.16 21.05
CA ARG A 438 -12.27 -13.53 22.35
C ARG A 438 -12.01 -12.02 22.34
N PHE A 439 -11.23 -11.56 21.38
CA PHE A 439 -10.98 -10.15 21.17
C PHE A 439 -11.99 -9.61 20.15
N ARG A 440 -12.56 -8.42 20.38
CA ARG A 440 -13.51 -7.75 19.44
C ARG A 440 -12.84 -7.29 18.15
N ALA A 441 -11.52 -7.34 18.15
CA ALA A 441 -10.65 -6.61 17.28
C ALA A 441 -9.33 -7.38 17.05
N PRO A 442 -9.35 -8.72 16.90
CA PRO A 442 -8.10 -9.45 16.87
C PRO A 442 -7.33 -8.99 15.63
N PRO A 443 -6.02 -8.81 15.71
CA PRO A 443 -5.18 -8.80 14.54
C PRO A 443 -5.09 -10.23 14.01
N GLY A 444 -6.21 -10.94 13.86
CA GLY A 444 -6.23 -12.36 13.58
C GLY A 444 -7.56 -12.85 13.04
N LEU A 445 -7.51 -13.95 12.29
CA LEU A 445 -8.67 -14.57 11.67
C LEU A 445 -8.48 -16.07 11.61
N LEU A 446 -9.56 -16.83 11.76
CA LEU A 446 -9.55 -18.24 11.40
C LEU A 446 -9.44 -18.36 9.88
N LEU A 447 -8.46 -19.11 9.38
CA LEU A 447 -8.27 -19.33 7.95
C LEU A 447 -9.63 -19.74 7.35
N PRO A 448 -10.16 -19.03 6.33
CA PRO A 448 -11.57 -19.23 5.94
C PRO A 448 -11.93 -20.66 5.57
N ARG A 449 -11.00 -21.40 4.94
CA ARG A 449 -11.20 -22.82 4.60
C ARG A 449 -11.18 -23.76 5.80
N VAL A 450 -10.54 -23.37 6.90
CA VAL A 450 -10.62 -24.11 8.17
C VAL A 450 -11.95 -23.78 8.86
N ALA A 451 -12.42 -22.53 8.76
CA ALA A 451 -13.72 -22.12 9.27
C ALA A 451 -14.88 -22.86 8.57
N SER A 452 -14.81 -23.02 7.25
CA SER A 452 -15.81 -23.74 6.44
C SER A 452 -15.65 -25.26 6.44
N ASN A 453 -14.62 -25.83 7.09
CA ASN A 453 -14.24 -27.24 7.01
C ASN A 453 -13.78 -27.73 5.63
N ASP A 454 -13.47 -26.83 4.69
CA ASP A 454 -12.93 -27.20 3.36
C ASP A 454 -11.51 -27.75 3.42
N VAL A 455 -10.78 -27.52 4.53
CA VAL A 455 -9.42 -28.03 4.72
C VAL A 455 -9.13 -28.33 6.18
N LEU A 456 -8.53 -29.50 6.43
CA LEU A 456 -7.83 -29.80 7.68
C LEU A 456 -6.34 -29.49 7.49
N ILE A 457 -5.77 -28.64 8.33
CA ILE A 457 -4.35 -28.30 8.25
C ILE A 457 -3.50 -29.48 8.73
N THR A 458 -2.51 -29.81 7.92
CA THR A 458 -1.51 -30.86 8.15
C THR A 458 -0.13 -30.33 7.79
N LYS A 459 0.93 -31.02 8.24
CA LYS A 459 2.31 -30.69 7.84
C LYS A 459 2.50 -30.62 6.31
N LEU A 460 1.71 -31.37 5.55
CA LEU A 460 1.82 -31.44 4.09
C LEU A 460 1.15 -30.27 3.36
N ASN A 461 0.11 -29.65 3.93
CA ASN A 461 -0.66 -28.59 3.26
C ASN A 461 -0.51 -27.19 3.85
N VAL A 462 0.09 -27.04 5.03
CA VAL A 462 0.25 -25.76 5.73
C VAL A 462 0.83 -24.68 4.81
N ILE A 463 1.90 -25.00 4.09
CA ILE A 463 2.58 -24.10 3.15
C ILE A 463 1.74 -23.79 1.91
N GLY A 464 0.99 -24.78 1.41
CA GLY A 464 0.10 -24.60 0.26
C GLY A 464 -1.05 -23.64 0.58
N GLU A 465 -1.66 -23.77 1.75
CA GLU A 465 -2.74 -22.86 2.19
C GLU A 465 -2.22 -21.46 2.51
N ARG A 466 -1.02 -21.35 3.10
CA ARG A 466 -0.34 -20.05 3.29
C ARG A 466 -0.21 -19.28 1.97
N GLN A 467 0.34 -19.93 0.95
CA GLN A 467 0.52 -19.33 -0.37
C GLN A 467 -0.82 -18.99 -1.04
N ARG A 468 -1.79 -19.89 -0.95
CA ARG A 468 -3.13 -19.68 -1.52
C ARG A 468 -3.80 -18.47 -0.90
N PHE A 469 -3.79 -18.35 0.43
CA PHE A 469 -4.38 -17.20 1.13
C PHE A 469 -3.64 -15.91 0.78
N GLY A 470 -2.31 -15.96 0.75
CA GLY A 470 -1.44 -14.86 0.28
C GLY A 470 -1.83 -14.29 -1.06
N LEU A 471 -1.99 -15.16 -2.06
CA LEU A 471 -2.40 -14.77 -3.40
C LEU A 471 -3.77 -14.06 -3.40
N ARG A 472 -4.75 -14.56 -2.62
CA ARG A 472 -6.07 -13.89 -2.52
C ARG A 472 -5.97 -12.50 -1.89
N VAL A 473 -5.09 -12.30 -0.92
CA VAL A 473 -4.85 -11.00 -0.30
C VAL A 473 -4.19 -10.02 -1.29
N LEU A 474 -3.23 -10.51 -2.09
CA LEU A 474 -2.62 -9.72 -3.18
C LEU A 474 -3.66 -9.34 -4.24
N GLU A 475 -4.48 -10.28 -4.69
CA GLU A 475 -5.54 -10.01 -5.68
C GLU A 475 -6.59 -9.02 -5.16
N ALA A 476 -6.81 -8.95 -3.85
CA ALA A 476 -7.67 -7.96 -3.21
C ALA A 476 -7.04 -6.56 -3.09
N GLY A 477 -5.82 -6.35 -3.62
CA GLY A 477 -5.17 -5.04 -3.71
C GLY A 477 -4.20 -4.70 -2.56
N PHE A 478 -3.96 -5.61 -1.63
CA PHE A 478 -3.06 -5.39 -0.48
C PHE A 478 -1.64 -5.82 -0.78
N ASN A 479 -0.65 -5.06 -0.32
CA ASN A 479 0.71 -5.55 -0.29
C ASN A 479 0.85 -6.54 0.87
N VAL A 480 1.69 -7.56 0.73
CA VAL A 480 1.84 -8.58 1.76
C VAL A 480 3.29 -8.68 2.20
N LEU A 481 3.56 -8.48 3.48
CA LEU A 481 4.78 -8.93 4.14
C LEU A 481 4.48 -10.25 4.85
N PHE A 482 5.12 -11.33 4.43
CA PHE A 482 5.12 -12.58 5.17
C PHE A 482 6.27 -12.60 6.15
N ALA A 483 5.99 -13.08 7.35
CA ALA A 483 6.98 -13.41 8.36
C ALA A 483 6.60 -14.74 9.03
N ASP A 484 7.59 -15.60 9.25
CA ASP A 484 7.45 -16.73 10.17
C ASP A 484 7.42 -16.20 11.62
N LEU A 485 6.86 -16.99 12.54
CA LEU A 485 6.66 -16.57 13.93
C LEU A 485 7.97 -16.39 14.71
N ASP A 486 9.05 -17.01 14.24
CA ASP A 486 10.42 -16.91 14.73
C ASP A 486 11.21 -15.74 14.10
N ALA A 487 10.58 -14.96 13.21
CA ALA A 487 11.17 -13.75 12.62
C ALA A 487 10.84 -12.50 13.45
N ILE A 488 11.52 -12.31 14.58
CA ILE A 488 11.29 -11.21 15.54
C ILE A 488 11.73 -9.86 14.95
N PHE A 489 10.83 -8.87 14.96
CA PHE A 489 11.13 -7.54 14.45
C PHE A 489 11.80 -6.66 15.51
N LEU A 490 12.92 -6.05 15.13
CA LEU A 490 13.66 -5.09 15.96
C LEU A 490 13.37 -3.64 15.58
N LYS A 491 12.97 -3.40 14.32
CA LYS A 491 12.67 -2.07 13.76
C LYS A 491 11.53 -2.16 12.74
N SER A 492 10.91 -1.02 12.43
CA SER A 492 9.93 -0.95 11.35
C SER A 492 10.54 -1.42 10.03
N PRO A 493 9.98 -2.43 9.34
CA PRO A 493 10.52 -2.91 8.07
C PRO A 493 10.26 -1.92 6.93
N ALA A 494 9.42 -0.89 7.11
CA ALA A 494 9.05 0.06 6.07
C ALA A 494 10.23 0.58 5.21
N PRO A 495 11.39 0.97 5.79
CA PRO A 495 12.52 1.47 5.01
C PRO A 495 13.11 0.43 4.06
N ILE A 496 13.18 -0.84 4.47
CA ILE A 496 13.71 -1.93 3.62
C ILE A 496 12.69 -2.47 2.62
N LEU A 497 11.43 -2.04 2.73
CA LEU A 497 10.33 -2.43 1.84
C LEU A 497 9.96 -1.37 0.78
N ALA A 498 10.55 -0.19 0.88
CA ALA A 498 10.17 0.97 0.07
C ALA A 498 10.43 0.79 -1.44
N ASP A 499 11.50 0.07 -1.79
CA ASP A 499 12.08 0.09 -3.14
C ASP A 499 12.13 -1.30 -3.81
N GLY A 500 10.99 -2.00 -3.82
CA GLY A 500 10.82 -3.27 -4.53
C GLY A 500 9.36 -3.65 -4.71
N ASP A 501 9.12 -4.49 -5.72
CA ASP A 501 7.85 -5.17 -5.96
C ASP A 501 7.83 -6.54 -5.29
N PHE A 502 8.99 -7.20 -5.25
CA PHE A 502 9.23 -8.42 -4.49
C PHE A 502 10.54 -8.26 -3.72
N ILE A 503 10.51 -8.47 -2.41
CA ILE A 503 11.67 -8.30 -1.53
C ILE A 503 11.77 -9.53 -0.64
N GLY A 504 12.94 -10.16 -0.54
CA GLY A 504 13.09 -11.39 0.24
C GLY A 504 14.37 -11.42 1.06
N GLU A 505 14.31 -12.07 2.21
CA GLU A 505 15.50 -12.43 2.97
C GLU A 505 16.39 -13.39 2.17
N ARG A 506 17.70 -13.17 2.20
CA ARG A 506 18.68 -14.03 1.52
C ARG A 506 18.92 -15.34 2.26
N ILE A 507 19.17 -16.40 1.49
CA ILE A 507 19.72 -17.68 1.96
C ILE A 507 20.67 -18.27 0.91
N TRP A 508 21.61 -19.10 1.37
CA TRP A 508 22.53 -19.85 0.49
C TRP A 508 22.19 -21.34 0.40
N GLY A 509 20.96 -21.71 0.78
CA GLY A 509 20.52 -23.09 0.90
C GLY A 509 19.76 -23.61 -0.32
N ARG A 510 18.50 -23.99 -0.10
CA ARG A 510 17.61 -24.52 -1.14
C ARG A 510 16.76 -23.38 -1.74
N PRO A 511 16.38 -23.45 -3.03
CA PRO A 511 16.71 -24.50 -3.98
C PRO A 511 18.11 -24.34 -4.62
N THR A 512 18.85 -25.44 -4.71
CA THR A 512 20.24 -25.46 -5.21
C THR A 512 20.38 -25.03 -6.66
N SER A 513 19.37 -25.25 -7.51
CA SER A 513 19.34 -24.78 -8.90
C SER A 513 19.44 -23.26 -8.97
N VAL A 514 18.61 -22.58 -8.18
CA VAL A 514 18.56 -21.12 -8.10
C VAL A 514 19.81 -20.57 -7.43
N VAL A 515 20.27 -21.16 -6.32
CA VAL A 515 21.52 -20.74 -5.64
C VAL A 515 22.73 -20.87 -6.56
N LYS A 516 22.82 -21.92 -7.40
CA LYS A 516 23.91 -22.04 -8.38
C LYS A 516 23.90 -20.88 -9.38
N LYS A 517 22.72 -20.44 -9.82
CA LYS A 517 22.54 -19.38 -10.81
C LYS A 517 22.74 -17.99 -10.22
N TRP A 518 22.07 -17.68 -9.11
CA TRP A 518 22.07 -16.32 -8.53
C TRP A 518 23.16 -16.12 -7.47
N GLY A 519 23.75 -17.19 -6.94
CA GLY A 519 24.62 -17.17 -5.76
C GLY A 519 23.88 -17.24 -4.43
N ALA A 520 22.56 -17.03 -4.44
CA ALA A 520 21.68 -17.16 -3.28
C ALA A 520 20.24 -17.49 -3.73
N ALA A 521 19.33 -17.64 -2.78
CA ALA A 521 17.89 -17.77 -2.96
C ALA A 521 17.19 -16.90 -1.91
N ILE A 522 15.87 -16.76 -2.02
CA ILE A 522 15.06 -16.12 -0.99
C ILE A 522 14.55 -17.14 0.03
N CYS A 523 14.58 -16.79 1.31
CA CYS A 523 13.85 -17.47 2.35
C CYS A 523 12.40 -16.98 2.40
N THR A 524 11.47 -17.92 2.51
CA THR A 524 10.05 -17.58 2.61
C THR A 524 9.56 -17.38 4.03
N GLY A 525 10.45 -17.34 5.03
CA GLY A 525 10.07 -16.90 6.38
C GLY A 525 10.24 -15.40 6.62
N PHE A 526 10.77 -14.65 5.65
CA PHE A 526 10.61 -13.20 5.59
C PHE A 526 10.64 -12.73 4.13
N TYR A 527 9.50 -12.30 3.60
CA TYR A 527 9.44 -11.72 2.26
C TYR A 527 8.23 -10.79 2.07
N PHE A 528 8.39 -9.77 1.25
CA PHE A 528 7.37 -8.80 0.90
C PHE A 528 7.03 -8.85 -0.59
N VAL A 529 5.77 -8.61 -0.88
CA VAL A 529 5.21 -8.59 -2.23
C VAL A 529 4.24 -7.44 -2.35
N ARG A 530 4.49 -6.54 -3.29
CA ARG A 530 3.56 -5.48 -3.65
C ARG A 530 2.40 -6.07 -4.43
N SER A 531 1.17 -5.62 -4.20
CA SER A 531 0.04 -6.01 -5.04
C SER A 531 0.10 -5.24 -6.36
N THR A 532 0.65 -5.87 -7.40
CA THR A 532 0.64 -5.36 -8.78
C THR A 532 0.20 -6.49 -9.71
N PRO A 533 -0.36 -6.20 -10.90
CA PRO A 533 -0.70 -7.25 -11.86
C PRO A 533 0.47 -8.22 -12.16
N ARG A 534 1.69 -7.69 -12.17
CA ARG A 534 2.92 -8.42 -12.47
C ARG A 534 3.30 -9.40 -11.36
N THR A 535 3.32 -8.95 -10.11
CA THR A 535 3.63 -9.78 -8.94
C THR A 535 2.53 -10.79 -8.63
N ILE A 536 1.27 -10.44 -8.89
CA ILE A 536 0.13 -11.37 -8.81
C ILE A 536 0.35 -12.53 -9.79
N LYS A 537 0.79 -12.27 -11.02
CA LYS A 537 1.11 -13.33 -12.00
C LYS A 537 2.21 -14.27 -11.51
N ILE A 538 3.27 -13.73 -10.88
CA ILE A 538 4.34 -14.53 -10.25
C ILE A 538 3.78 -15.42 -9.13
N PHE A 539 2.85 -14.90 -8.31
CA PHE A 539 2.21 -15.68 -7.24
C PHE A 539 1.23 -16.73 -7.76
N GLN A 540 0.49 -16.44 -8.82
CA GLN A 540 -0.34 -17.43 -9.51
C GLN A 540 0.52 -18.58 -10.04
N ARG A 541 1.68 -18.26 -10.63
CA ARG A 541 2.66 -19.28 -11.06
C ARG A 541 3.18 -20.09 -9.87
N THR A 542 3.53 -19.44 -8.77
CA THR A 542 3.96 -20.11 -7.52
C THR A 542 2.91 -21.11 -7.05
N HIS A 543 1.65 -20.68 -6.97
CA HIS A 543 0.53 -21.53 -6.55
C HIS A 543 0.31 -22.72 -7.50
N PHE A 544 0.39 -22.48 -8.82
CA PHE A 544 0.31 -23.52 -9.83
C PHE A 544 1.43 -24.56 -9.68
N MET A 545 2.67 -24.14 -9.44
CA MET A 545 3.81 -25.03 -9.24
C MET A 545 3.65 -25.91 -8.01
N ILE A 546 3.17 -25.34 -6.89
CA ILE A 546 2.87 -26.10 -5.67
C ILE A 546 1.81 -27.17 -5.95
N SER A 547 0.70 -26.76 -6.58
CA SER A 547 -0.43 -27.64 -6.87
C SER A 547 -0.04 -28.79 -7.80
N THR A 548 0.66 -28.47 -8.90
CA THR A 548 1.14 -29.46 -9.88
C THR A 548 2.10 -30.47 -9.24
N LYS A 549 3.08 -29.98 -8.46
CA LYS A 549 4.06 -30.85 -7.83
C LYS A 549 3.42 -31.74 -6.77
N ARG A 550 2.46 -31.23 -6.03
CA ARG A 550 1.69 -32.02 -5.05
C ARG A 550 0.81 -33.07 -5.71
N HIS A 551 0.19 -32.75 -6.85
CA HIS A 551 -0.57 -33.73 -7.61
C HIS A 551 0.32 -34.90 -8.06
N ARG A 552 1.54 -34.60 -8.56
CA ARG A 552 2.53 -35.62 -8.95
C ARG A 552 3.14 -36.36 -7.75
N MET A 553 3.27 -35.68 -6.61
CA MET A 553 3.89 -36.20 -5.40
C MET A 553 2.98 -35.92 -4.20
N PRO A 554 1.93 -36.73 -3.94
CA PRO A 554 0.94 -36.44 -2.90
C PRO A 554 1.52 -36.32 -1.48
N ARG A 555 2.65 -36.99 -1.23
CA ARG A 555 3.39 -36.95 0.05
C ARG A 555 4.45 -35.83 0.10
N TRP A 556 4.57 -35.02 -0.94
CA TRP A 556 5.51 -33.90 -0.94
C TRP A 556 5.04 -32.85 0.05
N GLN A 557 5.89 -32.56 1.04
CA GLN A 557 5.73 -31.40 1.89
C GLN A 557 5.96 -30.15 1.02
N ALA A 558 4.88 -29.42 0.75
CA ALA A 558 4.94 -28.23 -0.08
C ALA A 558 6.00 -27.26 0.46
N SER A 559 6.83 -26.74 -0.44
CA SER A 559 7.82 -25.71 -0.13
C SER A 559 7.56 -24.52 -1.03
N ASP A 560 7.06 -23.45 -0.43
CA ASP A 560 6.90 -22.18 -1.12
C ASP A 560 8.25 -21.52 -1.39
N GLN A 561 9.26 -21.77 -0.54
CA GLN A 561 10.64 -21.39 -0.82
C GLN A 561 11.10 -21.96 -2.17
N TRP A 562 10.83 -23.24 -2.41
CA TRP A 562 11.14 -23.84 -3.71
C TRP A 562 10.32 -23.20 -4.83
N ALA A 563 9.00 -23.05 -4.65
CA ALA A 563 8.11 -22.59 -5.71
C ALA A 563 8.31 -21.11 -6.08
N ILE A 564 8.42 -20.22 -5.10
CA ILE A 564 8.63 -18.78 -5.29
C ILE A 564 9.95 -18.53 -6.03
N ASN A 565 11.04 -19.15 -5.58
CA ASN A 565 12.34 -18.94 -6.20
C ASN A 565 12.36 -19.39 -7.67
N HIS A 566 11.71 -20.52 -8.01
CA HIS A 566 11.62 -20.94 -9.41
C HIS A 566 10.61 -20.10 -10.21
N ALA A 567 9.49 -19.67 -9.63
CA ALA A 567 8.54 -18.79 -10.31
C ALA A 567 9.21 -17.47 -10.70
N ILE A 568 10.07 -16.92 -9.85
CA ILE A 568 10.85 -15.72 -10.17
C ILE A 568 11.92 -16.01 -11.23
N ASP A 569 12.61 -17.15 -11.13
CA ASP A 569 13.63 -17.54 -12.11
C ASP A 569 13.06 -17.79 -13.52
N ASP A 570 11.86 -18.37 -13.61
CA ASP A 570 11.10 -18.58 -14.85
C ASP A 570 10.84 -17.25 -15.61
N HIS A 571 10.80 -16.12 -14.91
CA HIS A 571 10.57 -14.80 -15.50
C HIS A 571 11.85 -14.08 -15.97
N VAL A 572 13.01 -14.75 -15.85
CA VAL A 572 14.38 -14.29 -16.13
C VAL A 572 14.73 -13.01 -15.37
N VAL A 573 15.68 -13.10 -14.45
CA VAL A 573 16.12 -11.95 -13.64
C VAL A 573 17.38 -11.32 -14.25
N GLU A 574 17.27 -10.06 -14.67
CA GLU A 574 18.38 -9.18 -15.02
C GLU A 574 18.85 -8.44 -13.76
N TRP A 575 20.06 -8.74 -13.29
CA TRP A 575 20.65 -8.06 -12.14
C TRP A 575 21.18 -6.66 -12.53
N GLU A 576 21.01 -5.66 -11.66
CA GLU A 576 21.48 -4.30 -11.93
C GLU A 576 22.99 -4.25 -12.21
N PRO A 577 23.45 -3.50 -13.23
CA PRO A 577 24.87 -3.29 -13.48
C PRO A 577 25.58 -2.77 -12.23
N GLY A 578 26.64 -3.45 -11.78
CA GLY A 578 27.37 -3.11 -10.55
C GLY A 578 26.90 -3.85 -9.29
N SER A 579 25.69 -4.42 -9.29
CA SER A 579 25.42 -5.56 -8.42
C SER A 579 26.24 -6.73 -8.99
N ARG A 580 27.03 -7.43 -8.16
CA ARG A 580 27.78 -8.60 -8.64
C ARG A 580 26.79 -9.53 -9.36
N GLN A 581 27.05 -9.91 -10.61
CA GLN A 581 26.18 -10.81 -11.41
C GLN A 581 25.82 -12.09 -10.65
N ARG A 582 26.65 -12.47 -9.69
CA ARG A 582 26.42 -13.52 -8.71
C ARG A 582 26.61 -12.96 -7.30
N MET A 583 25.65 -13.19 -6.43
CA MET A 583 25.78 -12.90 -5.00
C MET A 583 26.96 -13.70 -4.43
N ALA A 584 27.75 -13.09 -3.55
CA ALA A 584 28.86 -13.78 -2.92
C ALA A 584 28.34 -15.00 -2.14
N GLY A 585 28.99 -16.15 -2.33
CA GLY A 585 28.70 -17.34 -1.52
C GLY A 585 29.07 -17.13 -0.04
N ILE A 586 28.68 -18.06 0.82
CA ILE A 586 29.23 -18.14 2.19
C ILE A 586 30.66 -18.67 2.07
N GLU A 587 31.61 -17.78 1.80
CA GLU A 587 33.03 -18.13 1.83
C GLU A 587 33.65 -17.84 3.20
N SER A 588 33.01 -17.00 4.04
CA SER A 588 33.53 -16.65 5.36
C SER A 588 32.43 -16.44 6.41
N PHE A 589 32.80 -16.55 7.69
CA PHE A 589 31.93 -16.20 8.81
C PHE A 589 31.54 -14.71 8.77
N SER A 590 32.42 -13.83 8.29
CA SER A 590 32.16 -12.40 8.19
C SER A 590 31.10 -12.08 7.12
N SER A 591 31.14 -12.72 5.96
CA SER A 591 30.12 -12.53 4.91
C SER A 591 28.74 -13.05 5.33
N LYS A 592 28.66 -13.90 6.34
CA LYS A 592 27.38 -14.39 6.89
C LYS A 592 26.64 -13.35 7.75
N PHE A 593 27.35 -12.47 8.46
CA PHE A 593 26.75 -11.57 9.46
C PHE A 593 26.97 -10.07 9.20
N TYR A 594 27.92 -9.71 8.36
CA TYR A 594 28.30 -8.31 8.06
C TYR A 594 28.06 -7.91 6.61
N ASP A 595 27.41 -8.78 5.83
CA ASP A 595 26.96 -8.41 4.50
C ASP A 595 25.89 -7.32 4.61
N ASN A 596 26.17 -6.17 4.02
CA ASN A 596 25.35 -4.95 4.10
C ASN A 596 24.68 -4.60 2.76
N SER A 597 24.92 -5.38 1.70
CA SER A 597 24.54 -5.01 0.34
C SER A 597 23.32 -5.77 -0.12
N SER A 598 22.21 -5.07 -0.37
CA SER A 598 21.08 -5.62 -1.12
C SER A 598 21.49 -5.93 -2.56
N HIS A 599 20.86 -6.95 -3.15
CA HIS A 599 20.98 -7.21 -4.59
C HIS A 599 19.64 -6.91 -5.26
N VAL A 600 19.69 -6.17 -6.36
CA VAL A 600 18.51 -5.72 -7.10
C VAL A 600 18.53 -6.35 -8.48
N GLY A 601 17.41 -6.96 -8.86
CA GLY A 601 17.19 -7.47 -10.20
C GLY A 601 15.83 -7.06 -10.74
N TYR A 602 15.64 -7.23 -12.04
CA TYR A 602 14.39 -6.98 -12.74
C TYR A 602 13.99 -8.21 -13.52
N THR A 603 12.73 -8.60 -13.42
CA THR A 603 12.20 -9.68 -14.26
C THR A 603 12.07 -9.19 -15.71
N GLN A 604 12.60 -9.88 -16.72
CA GLN A 604 12.56 -9.42 -18.12
C GLN A 604 11.12 -9.31 -18.63
N SER A 605 10.34 -10.37 -18.39
CA SER A 605 9.00 -10.51 -18.93
C SER A 605 7.95 -9.63 -18.26
N GLN A 606 8.18 -9.22 -17.01
CA GLN A 606 7.21 -8.45 -16.22
C GLN A 606 7.76 -7.10 -15.76
N ARG A 607 9.07 -6.83 -15.89
CA ARG A 607 9.76 -5.65 -15.35
C ARG A 607 9.40 -5.34 -13.90
N SER A 608 9.21 -6.38 -13.08
CA SER A 608 9.04 -6.22 -11.62
C SER A 608 10.39 -6.11 -10.96
N LYS A 609 10.53 -5.16 -10.02
CA LYS A 609 11.75 -4.95 -9.24
C LYS A 609 11.84 -5.96 -8.11
N PHE A 610 12.93 -6.70 -8.11
CA PHE A 610 13.21 -7.80 -7.20
C PHE A 610 14.41 -7.43 -6.32
N VAL A 611 14.28 -7.58 -4.99
CA VAL A 611 15.34 -7.22 -4.04
C VAL A 611 15.63 -8.39 -3.11
N VAL A 612 16.89 -8.80 -3.06
CA VAL A 612 17.40 -9.78 -2.09
C VAL A 612 18.09 -9.01 -0.97
N LEU A 613 17.51 -9.06 0.23
CA LEU A 613 17.98 -8.32 1.39
C LEU A 613 19.31 -8.87 1.93
N PRO A 614 20.16 -8.03 2.50
CA PRO A 614 21.36 -8.46 3.19
C PRO A 614 21.04 -9.08 4.56
N HIS A 615 21.92 -9.97 5.01
CA HIS A 615 21.76 -10.64 6.31
C HIS A 615 21.84 -9.70 7.50
N ASN A 616 22.56 -8.58 7.37
CA ASN A 616 22.57 -7.56 8.41
C ASN A 616 21.20 -6.88 8.60
N ALA A 617 20.32 -6.92 7.59
CA ALA A 617 18.98 -6.33 7.63
C ALA A 617 17.96 -7.35 8.11
N VAL A 618 18.06 -8.59 7.62
CA VAL A 618 17.24 -9.73 8.09
C VAL A 618 18.15 -10.93 8.34
N ALA A 619 18.38 -11.22 9.62
CA ALA A 619 19.40 -12.20 10.01
C ALA A 619 18.81 -13.61 10.16
N ARG A 620 19.03 -14.47 9.15
CA ARG A 620 18.62 -15.89 9.18
C ARG A 620 19.32 -16.76 10.22
N SER A 621 20.52 -16.36 10.60
CA SER A 621 21.35 -17.13 11.51
C SER A 621 21.81 -16.20 12.59
N CYS A 622 21.67 -16.65 13.82
CA CYS A 622 22.04 -15.91 15.00
C CYS A 622 23.08 -16.70 15.77
N PRO A 623 24.12 -16.05 16.31
CA PRO A 623 25.02 -16.73 17.23
C PRO A 623 24.22 -17.19 18.46
N ILE A 624 24.35 -18.47 18.85
CA ILE A 624 23.96 -18.87 20.21
C ILE A 624 25.02 -18.35 21.17
N LEU A 625 24.60 -17.52 22.11
CA LEU A 625 25.44 -17.01 23.18
C LEU A 625 25.40 -17.93 24.40
N LYS A 626 26.57 -18.44 24.81
CA LYS A 626 26.70 -19.28 26.02
C LYS A 626 26.22 -18.54 27.29
N TYR A 627 26.46 -17.24 27.35
CA TYR A 627 26.14 -16.36 28.49
C TYR A 627 24.85 -15.57 28.29
N GLY A 628 23.99 -15.98 27.34
CA GLY A 628 22.83 -15.20 26.93
C GLY A 628 23.23 -13.79 26.51
N SER A 629 22.49 -12.77 26.94
CA SER A 629 22.80 -11.37 26.63
C SER A 629 24.04 -10.80 27.32
N ILE A 630 24.59 -11.48 28.34
CA ILE A 630 25.67 -10.95 29.18
C ILE A 630 27.00 -11.03 28.43
N GLN A 631 27.84 -10.01 28.59
CA GLN A 631 29.17 -9.99 27.97
C GLN A 631 30.01 -11.18 28.44
N PRO A 632 30.54 -12.02 27.53
CA PRO A 632 31.35 -13.18 27.92
C PRO A 632 32.69 -12.78 28.55
N PRO A 633 33.27 -13.64 29.42
CA PRO A 633 34.57 -13.36 30.02
C PRO A 633 35.67 -13.08 28.98
N ALA A 634 36.48 -12.05 29.24
CA ALA A 634 37.93 -12.19 29.24
C ALA A 634 38.56 -13.20 28.23
N LYS A 635 38.92 -14.32 28.81
CA LYS A 635 39.58 -15.47 28.20
C LYS A 635 38.80 -16.16 27.06
N GLU A 636 37.48 -15.98 26.95
CA GLU A 636 36.65 -16.70 25.96
C GLU A 636 36.52 -15.92 24.64
N ARG A 637 37.62 -15.82 23.89
CA ARG A 637 37.68 -15.06 22.63
C ARG A 637 36.57 -15.43 21.63
N GLY A 638 36.25 -16.72 21.51
CA GLY A 638 35.21 -17.22 20.61
C GLY A 638 33.81 -16.70 20.97
N GLU A 639 33.44 -16.77 22.25
CA GLU A 639 32.16 -16.25 22.75
C GLU A 639 32.11 -14.72 22.66
N ARG A 640 33.21 -14.01 22.95
CA ARG A 640 33.27 -12.55 22.77
C ARG A 640 33.05 -12.13 21.32
N LYS A 641 33.57 -12.89 20.35
CA LYS A 641 33.27 -12.66 18.93
C LYS A 641 31.79 -12.86 18.61
N LYS A 642 31.18 -13.95 19.09
CA LYS A 642 29.74 -14.20 18.92
C LYS A 642 28.89 -13.09 19.55
N TRP A 643 29.22 -12.67 20.76
CA TRP A 643 28.52 -11.58 21.45
C TRP A 643 28.66 -10.26 20.70
N SER A 644 29.85 -9.93 20.19
CA SER A 644 30.05 -8.73 19.35
C SER A 644 29.17 -8.75 18.09
N ILE A 645 29.05 -9.92 17.44
CA ILE A 645 28.15 -10.10 16.29
C ILE A 645 26.69 -9.95 16.71
N TRP A 646 26.28 -10.52 17.84
CA TRP A 646 24.93 -10.36 18.36
C TRP A 646 24.59 -8.88 18.59
N GLN A 647 25.49 -8.14 19.25
CA GLN A 647 25.34 -6.69 19.45
C GLN A 647 25.34 -5.91 18.13
N HIS A 648 26.05 -6.39 17.11
CA HIS A 648 25.98 -5.82 15.77
C HIS A 648 24.60 -6.05 15.14
N LEU A 649 24.06 -7.27 15.20
CA LEU A 649 22.75 -7.61 14.66
C LEU A 649 21.63 -6.84 15.37
N LEU A 650 21.63 -6.81 16.71
CA LEU A 650 20.63 -6.06 17.48
C LEU A 650 20.58 -4.57 17.10
N ARG A 651 21.73 -3.97 16.78
CA ARG A 651 21.82 -2.56 16.38
C ARG A 651 21.40 -2.32 14.94
N ASN A 652 21.67 -3.25 14.03
CA ASN A 652 21.55 -3.00 12.59
C ASN A 652 20.31 -3.64 11.97
N ALA A 653 19.95 -4.86 12.39
CA ALA A 653 18.87 -5.63 11.80
C ALA A 653 17.49 -4.98 12.01
N TYR A 654 16.63 -5.22 11.04
CA TYR A 654 15.20 -4.93 11.08
C TYR A 654 14.43 -6.11 11.63
N ALA A 655 14.84 -7.33 11.27
CA ALA A 655 14.29 -8.56 11.80
C ALA A 655 15.40 -9.59 12.06
N LEU A 656 15.19 -10.42 13.08
CA LEU A 656 16.02 -11.57 13.42
C LEU A 656 15.19 -12.81 13.19
N HIS A 657 15.60 -13.64 12.23
CA HIS A 657 14.92 -14.88 11.85
C HIS A 657 15.81 -16.06 12.25
N CYS A 658 16.02 -16.15 13.57
CA CYS A 658 17.05 -16.99 14.20
C CYS A 658 16.56 -18.43 14.38
N PHE A 659 17.29 -19.40 13.82
CA PHE A 659 17.10 -20.80 14.21
C PHE A 659 18.04 -21.23 15.33
N PRO A 660 17.54 -21.80 16.44
CA PRO A 660 18.38 -22.40 17.46
C PRO A 660 18.96 -23.73 16.92
N PRO A 661 20.29 -23.91 16.76
CA PRO A 661 20.87 -25.18 16.32
C PRO A 661 20.57 -26.40 17.21
N HIS A 662 20.13 -26.20 18.47
CA HIS A 662 19.74 -27.27 19.39
C HIS A 662 18.23 -27.58 19.40
N SER A 663 17.43 -26.89 18.59
CA SER A 663 15.98 -27.14 18.48
C SER A 663 15.63 -28.38 17.63
N MET A 664 16.64 -29.13 17.19
CA MET A 664 16.50 -30.35 16.39
C MET A 664 16.43 -31.57 17.32
N PRO A 665 15.48 -32.50 17.14
CA PRO A 665 15.22 -33.62 18.06
C PRO A 665 16.25 -34.78 17.96
N CYS A 666 17.53 -34.47 17.75
CA CYS A 666 18.57 -35.48 17.55
C CYS A 666 19.67 -35.38 18.63
N PRO A 667 19.43 -35.84 19.88
CA PRO A 667 20.49 -35.90 20.87
C PRO A 667 21.59 -36.85 20.40
N GLY A 668 22.82 -36.34 20.29
CA GLY A 668 24.00 -37.15 19.96
C GLY A 668 24.28 -37.38 18.47
N LEU A 669 23.46 -36.86 17.54
CA LEU A 669 23.70 -36.96 16.10
C LEU A 669 23.89 -35.57 15.47
N ARG A 670 24.85 -35.43 14.55
CA ARG A 670 25.04 -34.20 13.77
C ARG A 670 23.92 -34.03 12.75
N HIS A 671 23.62 -32.77 12.42
CA HIS A 671 22.62 -32.44 11.41
C HIS A 671 22.96 -33.12 10.07
N GLY A 672 22.07 -34.01 9.62
CA GLY A 672 22.21 -34.75 8.38
C GLY A 672 22.86 -36.12 8.48
N GLU A 673 23.20 -36.58 9.67
CA GLU A 673 23.53 -37.98 9.95
C GLU A 673 22.29 -38.88 9.84
N LYS A 674 22.49 -40.13 9.40
CA LYS A 674 21.42 -41.12 9.22
C LYS A 674 20.76 -41.39 10.59
N GLY A 675 19.46 -41.15 10.71
CA GLY A 675 18.71 -41.24 11.98
C GLY A 675 18.41 -39.87 12.61
N CYS A 676 19.07 -38.80 12.17
CA CYS A 676 18.63 -37.43 12.45
C CYS A 676 17.85 -36.90 11.26
N ASP A 677 16.51 -36.86 11.38
CA ASP A 677 15.66 -36.35 10.32
C ASP A 677 16.04 -34.90 10.02
N LYS A 678 16.38 -34.63 8.75
CA LYS A 678 16.80 -33.30 8.27
C LYS A 678 15.64 -32.31 8.24
N SER A 679 14.41 -32.80 8.35
CA SER A 679 13.26 -31.92 8.47
C SER A 679 13.28 -31.30 9.85
N VAL A 680 13.54 -29.99 9.92
CA VAL A 680 12.96 -29.17 10.98
C VAL A 680 11.48 -29.53 10.96
N ILE A 681 11.03 -30.32 11.93
CA ILE A 681 9.63 -30.69 12.01
C ILE A 681 8.94 -29.44 12.53
N MET A 682 8.60 -28.54 11.61
CA MET A 682 7.74 -27.41 11.89
C MET A 682 6.49 -27.95 12.57
N GLY A 683 6.25 -27.49 13.80
CA GLY A 683 5.15 -27.92 14.65
C GLY A 683 5.48 -29.06 15.62
N SER A 684 6.74 -29.51 15.75
CA SER A 684 7.10 -30.37 16.87
C SER A 684 7.21 -29.56 18.15
N LYS A 685 6.62 -30.05 19.25
CA LYS A 685 6.70 -29.38 20.56
C LYS A 685 8.15 -29.14 20.98
N VAL A 686 9.08 -30.04 20.69
CA VAL A 686 10.51 -29.91 21.05
C VAL A 686 11.13 -28.70 20.37
N HIS A 687 10.84 -28.50 19.08
CA HIS A 687 11.36 -27.37 18.31
C HIS A 687 10.83 -26.04 18.86
N ILE A 688 9.52 -25.94 19.09
CA ILE A 688 8.86 -24.73 19.63
C ILE A 688 9.44 -24.37 21.01
N HIS A 689 9.56 -25.35 21.93
CA HIS A 689 10.20 -25.10 23.23
C HIS A 689 11.66 -24.63 23.08
N GLY A 690 12.39 -25.18 22.10
CA GLY A 690 13.75 -24.75 21.80
C GLY A 690 13.84 -23.30 21.32
N GLU A 691 12.88 -22.85 20.50
CA GLU A 691 12.76 -21.46 20.05
C GLU A 691 12.41 -20.52 21.19
N VAL A 692 11.42 -20.87 22.03
CA VAL A 692 11.07 -20.08 23.22
C VAL A 692 12.25 -19.98 24.19
N ALA A 693 12.95 -21.08 24.44
CA ALA A 693 14.13 -21.08 25.31
C ALA A 693 15.25 -20.20 24.75
N PHE A 694 15.47 -20.26 23.43
CA PHE A 694 16.40 -19.38 22.74
C PHE A 694 16.01 -17.91 22.90
N ASP A 695 14.76 -17.54 22.62
CA ASP A 695 14.29 -16.16 22.74
C ASP A 695 14.47 -15.62 24.16
N LYS A 696 14.11 -16.43 25.17
CA LYS A 696 14.32 -16.08 26.59
C LYS A 696 15.81 -15.87 26.90
N GLN A 697 16.67 -16.78 26.47
CA GLN A 697 18.11 -16.71 26.72
C GLN A 697 18.79 -15.53 26.00
N GLN A 698 18.32 -15.19 24.80
CA GLN A 698 18.91 -14.15 23.96
C GLN A 698 18.30 -12.75 24.21
N GLY A 699 17.32 -12.62 25.11
CA GLY A 699 16.65 -11.36 25.40
C GLY A 699 15.72 -10.91 24.27
N LEU A 700 15.03 -11.85 23.63
CA LEU A 700 14.01 -11.65 22.60
C LEU A 700 12.60 -12.08 23.07
N TRP A 701 12.44 -12.37 24.37
CA TRP A 701 11.16 -12.72 24.96
C TRP A 701 10.53 -11.53 25.69
N PHE A 702 9.35 -11.11 25.26
CA PHE A 702 8.70 -9.87 25.71
C PHE A 702 7.40 -10.11 26.50
N MET A 703 6.94 -11.36 26.59
CA MET A 703 5.76 -11.72 27.37
C MET A 703 6.11 -11.87 28.85
N ARG A 704 5.26 -11.34 29.74
CA ARG A 704 5.34 -11.55 31.19
C ARG A 704 4.95 -12.97 31.57
N GLU A 705 5.36 -13.43 32.73
CA GLU A 705 4.92 -14.74 33.26
C GLU A 705 3.40 -14.76 33.50
N GLY A 706 2.77 -15.92 33.29
CA GLY A 706 1.33 -16.11 33.50
C GLY A 706 0.42 -15.62 32.37
N TRP A 707 0.98 -15.19 31.23
CA TRP A 707 0.20 -14.80 30.05
C TRP A 707 -0.69 -15.94 29.54
N GLU A 708 -0.28 -17.19 29.75
CA GLU A 708 -1.00 -18.40 29.33
C GLU A 708 -2.38 -18.49 29.99
N GLN A 709 -2.49 -18.08 31.25
CA GLN A 709 -3.77 -18.03 31.95
C GLN A 709 -4.54 -16.75 31.57
N ALA A 710 -3.83 -15.63 31.40
CA ALA A 710 -4.44 -14.36 31.04
C ALA A 710 -5.09 -14.37 29.64
N VAL A 711 -4.60 -15.18 28.69
CA VAL A 711 -5.23 -15.33 27.37
C VAL A 711 -6.48 -16.22 27.44
N LEU A 712 -6.60 -17.06 28.48
CA LEU A 712 -7.78 -17.90 28.68
C LEU A 712 -9.01 -17.10 29.14
N ALA A 713 -8.80 -16.01 29.88
CA ALA A 713 -9.83 -15.08 30.32
C ALA A 713 -9.28 -13.64 30.25
N PRO A 714 -9.28 -13.00 29.05
CA PRO A 714 -8.66 -11.69 28.88
C PRO A 714 -9.44 -10.61 29.64
N ALA A 715 -8.73 -9.78 30.39
CA ALA A 715 -9.32 -8.69 31.18
C ALA A 715 -9.99 -7.58 30.33
N THR A 716 -9.68 -7.53 29.03
CA THR A 716 -10.28 -6.62 28.05
C THR A 716 -10.48 -7.35 26.73
N ALA A 717 -11.53 -6.99 25.99
CA ALA A 717 -11.77 -7.51 24.65
C ALA A 717 -10.93 -6.79 23.57
N ASN A 718 -10.18 -5.75 23.93
CA ASN A 718 -9.23 -5.08 23.04
C ASN A 718 -7.88 -5.81 23.07
N PHE A 719 -7.50 -6.43 21.95
CA PHE A 719 -6.26 -7.20 21.86
C PHE A 719 -5.01 -6.35 22.14
N ASP A 720 -4.95 -5.11 21.67
CA ASP A 720 -3.78 -4.24 21.85
C ASP A 720 -3.60 -3.86 23.33
N GLU A 721 -4.69 -3.56 24.03
CA GLU A 721 -4.66 -3.26 25.47
C GLU A 721 -4.29 -4.50 26.28
N TRP A 722 -4.87 -5.66 25.95
CA TRP A 722 -4.54 -6.92 26.60
C TRP A 722 -3.06 -7.25 26.39
N LEU A 723 -2.58 -7.20 25.14
CA LEU A 723 -1.19 -7.48 24.80
C LEU A 723 -0.24 -6.54 25.55
N ALA A 724 -0.51 -5.23 25.54
CA ALA A 724 0.28 -4.25 26.30
C ALA A 724 0.36 -4.59 27.80
N SER A 725 -0.73 -5.09 28.41
CA SER A 725 -0.72 -5.53 29.81
C SER A 725 0.13 -6.79 30.06
N GLN A 726 0.44 -7.56 29.02
CA GLN A 726 1.31 -8.74 29.08
C GLN A 726 2.79 -8.41 28.79
N TYR A 727 3.15 -7.16 28.55
CA TYR A 727 4.54 -6.79 28.30
C TYR A 727 5.40 -6.87 29.57
N ASN A 728 6.58 -7.50 29.47
CA ASN A 728 7.51 -7.63 30.60
C ASN A 728 8.49 -6.46 30.77
N GLY A 729 8.43 -5.44 29.90
CA GLY A 729 9.30 -4.25 29.99
C GLY A 729 10.67 -4.39 29.32
N LEU A 730 11.07 -5.58 28.85
CA LEU A 730 12.43 -5.83 28.35
C LEU A 730 12.72 -5.18 26.99
N ILE A 731 13.92 -4.62 26.85
CA ILE A 731 14.45 -4.14 25.58
C ILE A 731 15.22 -5.30 24.89
N PRO A 732 15.20 -5.44 23.56
CA PRO A 732 15.93 -6.50 22.86
C PRO A 732 17.39 -6.59 23.28
N GLY A 733 17.84 -7.79 23.63
CA GLY A 733 19.19 -8.04 24.11
C GLY A 733 19.44 -7.66 25.57
N GLN A 734 18.43 -7.22 26.32
CA GLN A 734 18.47 -7.22 27.78
C GLN A 734 17.88 -8.53 28.29
N GLY A 735 18.74 -9.43 28.75
CA GLY A 735 18.30 -10.63 29.46
C GLY A 735 17.73 -10.28 30.83
N VAL A 736 16.97 -11.21 31.41
CA VAL A 736 16.47 -11.14 32.80
C VAL A 736 17.63 -11.39 33.77
N ALA A 737 18.67 -10.56 33.73
CA ALA A 737 19.80 -10.67 34.65
C ALA A 737 19.40 -10.06 36.00
N GLY A 738 18.89 -10.91 36.93
CA GLY A 738 18.72 -10.51 38.33
C GLY A 738 17.51 -11.06 39.09
N VAL A 739 16.55 -11.74 38.44
CA VAL A 739 15.31 -12.19 39.15
C VAL A 739 15.30 -13.69 39.49
N LEU A 740 16.09 -14.52 38.81
CA LEU A 740 16.04 -15.99 38.98
C LEU A 740 17.26 -16.60 39.71
N SER A 741 18.18 -15.79 40.25
CA SER A 741 19.29 -16.29 41.08
C SER A 741 19.01 -16.23 42.60
N GLY A 742 17.74 -16.02 43.00
CA GLY A 742 17.31 -16.22 44.38
C GLY A 742 16.88 -17.68 44.62
N LYS A 743 17.85 -18.57 44.74
CA LYS A 743 17.71 -19.87 45.41
C LYS A 743 18.92 -20.12 46.28
#